data_AF-Q2VP48-F1
#
_entry.id   AF-Q2VP48-F1
#
_cell.length_a   1.000
_cell.length_b   1.000
_cell.length_c   1.000
_cell.angle_alpha   90.00
_cell.angle_beta   90.00
_cell.angle_gamma   90.00
#
_symmetry.space_group_name_H-M   'P 1'
#
loop_
_entity.id
_entity.type
_entity.pdbx_description
1 polymer ?
#
loop_
_entity_poly.entity_id
_entity_poly.type
_entity_poly.pdbx_seq_one_letter_code
_entity_poly.pdbx_strand_id
1 'polypeptide(L)'
;MNKNCLEFKGNGCSLDYFEKNAYFHGKLMTARDMLAEQKMHEAKLYTVNRFVLGDGLICGLETDNLRVDNGKLMVDINPGIGIDCCGRLVVVKGTGAVVTKEVKQIEEESGADYPEPMYLYVRYKECLKEAVPITGVEDACEEKCCYNHILEVFDVVYSTNPPGLSMPPDVNFPSKSEYDSDKKKALLKIAQDYYSQYLKSGCNDCTEHLIFLGVFKIDGEDKWELDETTKDYLKVGYTNKMLYDIIASHATNFGNPHEVTAEQVVALVSIDGVRNDGGDVDLIAKSGSAIEITPNDENNSITIGEKHSDDTENPHKVTAEQAGALVSIDGVRNDGGDVDLIAESGSAIIITPNDENNSITIGEKHSDDTENPHKVTAEQAGALVSIDGVHNDGGDVDLIAESGSAIVITPNDGNNSITIGEKHSNDIKNPHKVTALQAGALASINSINNVHSNLDIVSSDGTISITNVNSDINLTLANALQDKISDLEDQVGSMQRYLMDKSLKYKLKAFSEVKERFDSMSAEKIVVLVKEALDNRIYTKPDEYLEVLKKLASVEKAVSEDIIKKVTEESYEKYMLSVKELAEAIHTGNVSMAAVAQDEVCEMAEWLESIEMLVVPDVVKMHIDQARKVVIGSGLAVGQVTEKFGDLEPGTVVDQYPKGGTEVSVGSSMDLAVVKESVSVWWKDSLRSYFYYNFRIGTPDPNFDYRADLSWWKDSLVNYFYKDMRIN
;
A
#
# COMPACT_ATOMS: atom_id res chain seq x y z
N MET A 1 -0.71 -37.01 0.67
CA MET A 1 -1.92 -36.17 0.52
C MET A 1 -2.57 -36.00 1.88
N ASN A 2 -2.85 -34.75 2.29
CA ASN A 2 -3.68 -34.48 3.47
C ASN A 2 -5.10 -34.97 3.16
N LYS A 3 -5.61 -35.92 3.95
CA LYS A 3 -6.92 -36.55 3.73
C LYS A 3 -8.12 -35.58 3.85
N ASN A 4 -7.89 -34.35 4.30
CA ASN A 4 -8.92 -33.36 4.57
C ASN A 4 -8.96 -32.23 3.53
N CYS A 5 -8.29 -32.39 2.39
CA CYS A 5 -8.32 -31.39 1.32
C CYS A 5 -9.43 -31.68 0.31
N LEU A 6 -10.14 -30.62 -0.08
CA LEU A 6 -11.26 -30.72 -0.99
C LEU A 6 -10.76 -30.93 -2.42
N GLU A 7 -11.52 -31.70 -3.20
CA GLU A 7 -11.31 -31.77 -4.65
C GLU A 7 -11.66 -30.42 -5.29
N PHE A 8 -10.87 -30.04 -6.28
CA PHE A 8 -11.09 -28.83 -7.04
C PHE A 8 -12.36 -28.95 -7.90
N LYS A 9 -13.35 -28.07 -7.69
CA LYS A 9 -14.68 -28.19 -8.31
C LYS A 9 -14.88 -27.44 -9.63
N GLY A 10 -13.88 -26.73 -10.17
CA GLY A 10 -13.89 -26.14 -11.53
C GLY A 10 -14.93 -25.06 -11.85
N ASN A 11 -15.99 -24.94 -11.07
CA ASN A 11 -17.13 -24.06 -11.31
C ASN A 11 -17.10 -22.92 -10.29
N GLY A 12 -16.65 -21.73 -10.69
CA GLY A 12 -16.64 -20.58 -9.79
C GLY A 12 -16.29 -19.24 -10.45
N CYS A 13 -16.36 -19.16 -11.78
CA CYS A 13 -15.90 -17.98 -12.52
C CYS A 13 -16.96 -17.38 -13.44
N SER A 14 -18.19 -17.87 -13.32
CA SER A 14 -19.36 -17.30 -13.97
C SER A 14 -19.61 -15.88 -13.45
N LEU A 15 -20.06 -15.01 -14.34
CA LEU A 15 -20.53 -13.68 -13.96
C LEU A 15 -21.90 -13.78 -13.30
N ASP A 16 -21.89 -13.95 -11.99
CA ASP A 16 -23.10 -13.95 -11.16
C ASP A 16 -23.31 -12.59 -10.48
N TYR A 17 -24.56 -12.29 -10.13
CA TYR A 17 -24.87 -11.11 -9.33
C TYR A 17 -24.31 -11.26 -7.92
N PHE A 18 -23.68 -10.21 -7.40
CA PHE A 18 -23.23 -10.17 -6.02
C PHE A 18 -24.42 -9.92 -5.08
N GLU A 19 -24.81 -10.95 -4.33
CA GLU A 19 -25.82 -10.84 -3.28
C GLU A 19 -25.16 -10.51 -1.94
N LYS A 20 -25.63 -9.44 -1.28
CA LYS A 20 -25.16 -9.07 0.06
C LYS A 20 -26.11 -9.58 1.11
N ASN A 21 -25.57 -9.98 2.25
CA ASN A 21 -26.40 -10.27 3.39
C ASN A 21 -27.10 -8.99 3.90
N ALA A 22 -28.43 -8.95 3.82
CA ALA A 22 -29.21 -7.83 4.36
C ALA A 22 -29.32 -7.96 5.89
N TYR A 23 -28.64 -7.07 6.60
CA TYR A 23 -28.68 -6.99 8.06
C TYR A 23 -29.88 -6.15 8.52
N PHE A 24 -30.68 -6.70 9.42
CA PHE A 24 -31.77 -6.00 10.07
C PHE A 24 -31.97 -6.52 11.50
N HIS A 25 -32.61 -5.71 12.34
CA HIS A 25 -32.78 -6.04 13.75
C HIS A 25 -33.63 -7.30 13.94
N GLY A 26 -33.17 -8.21 14.79
CA GLY A 26 -33.85 -9.49 15.07
C GLY A 26 -33.63 -10.58 14.02
N LYS A 27 -32.79 -10.34 13.00
CA LYS A 27 -32.40 -11.40 12.04
C LYS A 27 -31.57 -12.47 12.76
N LEU A 28 -32.02 -13.72 12.72
CA LEU A 28 -31.23 -14.86 13.17
C LEU A 28 -30.08 -15.08 12.17
N MET A 29 -28.85 -15.10 12.68
CA MET A 29 -27.64 -15.31 11.89
C MET A 29 -27.21 -16.76 12.00
N THR A 30 -26.96 -17.38 10.86
CA THR A 30 -26.49 -18.77 10.77
C THR A 30 -25.12 -18.84 10.10
N ALA A 31 -24.43 -19.98 10.23
CA ALA A 31 -23.19 -20.23 9.49
C ALA A 31 -23.36 -20.06 7.97
N ARG A 32 -24.57 -20.33 7.44
CA ARG A 32 -24.90 -20.10 6.03
C ARG A 32 -24.84 -18.61 5.65
N ASP A 33 -25.34 -17.72 6.50
CA ASP A 33 -25.32 -16.28 6.25
C ASP A 33 -23.89 -15.73 6.25
N MET A 34 -23.05 -16.21 7.18
CA MET A 34 -21.63 -15.82 7.24
C MET A 34 -20.83 -16.37 6.06
N LEU A 35 -21.10 -17.62 5.66
CA LEU A 35 -20.48 -18.23 4.48
C LEU A 35 -20.89 -17.52 3.19
N ALA A 36 -22.14 -17.07 3.08
CA ALA A 36 -22.59 -16.29 1.94
C ALA A 36 -21.82 -14.96 1.83
N GLU A 37 -21.54 -14.30 2.95
CA GLU A 37 -20.73 -13.08 2.98
C GLU A 37 -19.28 -13.35 2.55
N GLN A 38 -18.63 -14.43 3.04
CA GLN A 38 -17.27 -14.82 2.62
C GLN A 38 -17.19 -15.05 1.10
N LYS A 39 -18.12 -15.85 0.55
CA LYS A 39 -18.19 -16.11 -0.89
C LYS A 39 -18.42 -14.85 -1.71
N MET A 40 -19.23 -13.92 -1.21
CA MET A 40 -19.46 -12.64 -1.89
C MET A 40 -18.18 -11.79 -1.93
N HIS A 41 -17.40 -11.77 -0.85
CA HIS A 41 -16.11 -11.07 -0.82
C HIS A 41 -15.07 -11.71 -1.74
N GLU A 42 -14.94 -13.04 -1.71
CA GLU A 42 -14.08 -13.81 -2.61
C GLU A 42 -14.44 -13.54 -4.07
N ALA A 43 -15.72 -13.69 -4.45
CA ALA A 43 -16.18 -13.47 -5.81
C ALA A 43 -15.87 -12.06 -6.33
N LYS A 44 -15.98 -11.04 -5.47
CA LYS A 44 -15.58 -9.66 -5.82
C LYS A 44 -14.08 -9.52 -6.02
N LEU A 45 -13.28 -10.07 -5.12
CA LEU A 45 -11.82 -10.02 -5.23
C LEU A 45 -11.36 -10.73 -6.51
N TYR A 46 -11.88 -11.92 -6.77
CA TYR A 46 -11.58 -12.71 -7.97
C TYR A 46 -11.99 -11.95 -9.23
N THR A 47 -13.16 -11.31 -9.24
CA THR A 47 -13.60 -10.46 -10.36
C THR A 47 -12.63 -9.31 -10.62
N VAL A 48 -12.21 -8.60 -9.57
CA VAL A 48 -11.24 -7.49 -9.70
C VAL A 48 -9.89 -8.01 -10.21
N ASN A 49 -9.36 -9.07 -9.61
CA ASN A 49 -8.08 -9.64 -10.04
C ASN A 49 -8.14 -10.06 -11.51
N ARG A 50 -9.19 -10.79 -11.89
CA ARG A 50 -9.39 -11.30 -13.25
C ARG A 50 -9.45 -10.21 -14.32
N PHE A 51 -10.20 -9.13 -14.07
CA PHE A 51 -10.46 -8.11 -15.10
C PHE A 51 -9.58 -6.86 -14.98
N VAL A 52 -8.85 -6.68 -13.88
CA VAL A 52 -7.95 -5.53 -13.68
C VAL A 52 -6.49 -5.93 -13.69
N LEU A 53 -6.10 -7.00 -12.97
CA LEU A 53 -4.71 -7.45 -12.90
C LEU A 53 -4.36 -8.49 -13.97
N GLY A 54 -5.37 -9.24 -14.43
CA GLY A 54 -5.18 -10.41 -15.28
C GLY A 54 -4.68 -11.62 -14.49
N ASP A 55 -4.22 -12.63 -15.22
CA ASP A 55 -3.73 -13.89 -14.68
C ASP A 55 -2.28 -14.16 -15.07
N GLY A 56 -1.60 -15.01 -14.29
CA GLY A 56 -0.18 -15.31 -14.42
C GLY A 56 0.59 -15.07 -13.12
N LEU A 57 1.92 -15.03 -13.26
CA LEU A 57 2.85 -14.80 -12.16
C LEU A 57 2.84 -13.33 -11.73
N ILE A 58 2.80 -13.06 -10.42
CA ILE A 58 2.91 -11.70 -9.87
C ILE A 58 4.32 -11.46 -9.33
N CYS A 59 4.83 -12.40 -8.55
CA CYS A 59 6.20 -12.39 -8.04
C CYS A 59 6.63 -13.80 -7.60
N GLY A 60 7.92 -14.10 -7.69
CA GLY A 60 8.47 -15.40 -7.26
C GLY A 60 7.91 -16.57 -8.07
N LEU A 61 7.66 -17.70 -7.39
CA LEU A 61 7.19 -18.96 -7.98
C LEU A 61 8.16 -19.59 -9.01
N GLU A 62 9.41 -19.13 -9.01
CA GLU A 62 10.47 -19.77 -9.77
C GLU A 62 10.63 -21.23 -9.31
N THR A 63 10.82 -22.11 -10.27
CA THR A 63 10.91 -23.54 -10.03
C THR A 63 12.30 -24.05 -10.32
N ASP A 64 12.87 -24.74 -9.35
CA ASP A 64 14.20 -25.32 -9.41
C ASP A 64 14.17 -26.81 -9.06
N ASN A 65 15.22 -27.54 -9.43
CA ASN A 65 15.55 -28.88 -8.92
C ASN A 65 14.40 -29.90 -8.96
N LEU A 66 13.81 -30.10 -10.15
CA LEU A 66 12.85 -31.17 -10.39
C LEU A 66 13.54 -32.53 -10.25
N ARG A 67 13.02 -33.40 -9.39
CA ARG A 67 13.62 -34.70 -9.07
C ARG A 67 12.57 -35.75 -8.77
N VAL A 68 12.93 -37.02 -8.96
CA VAL A 68 12.10 -38.14 -8.52
C VAL A 68 12.65 -38.67 -7.19
N ASP A 69 11.82 -38.66 -6.14
CA ASP A 69 12.13 -39.24 -4.84
C ASP A 69 11.05 -40.24 -4.44
N ASN A 70 11.45 -41.48 -4.10
CA ASN A 70 10.55 -42.58 -3.75
C ASN A 70 9.38 -42.79 -4.74
N GLY A 71 9.65 -42.66 -6.05
CA GLY A 71 8.65 -42.81 -7.11
C GLY A 71 7.64 -41.65 -7.19
N LYS A 72 7.94 -40.50 -6.57
CA LYS A 72 7.15 -39.28 -6.66
C LYS A 72 7.99 -38.16 -7.24
N LEU A 73 7.41 -37.44 -8.19
CA LEU A 73 8.05 -36.28 -8.78
C LEU A 73 7.92 -35.10 -7.80
N MET A 74 9.05 -34.49 -7.43
CA MET A 74 9.16 -33.38 -6.49
C MET A 74 9.78 -32.17 -7.18
N VAL A 75 9.18 -31.00 -6.99
CA VAL A 75 9.69 -29.72 -7.51
C VAL A 75 9.92 -28.74 -6.37
N ASP A 76 11.06 -28.04 -6.38
CA ASP A 76 11.28 -26.94 -5.44
C ASP A 76 10.68 -25.67 -6.04
N ILE A 77 9.78 -25.01 -5.31
CA ILE A 77 9.12 -23.77 -5.76
C ILE A 77 9.53 -22.66 -4.79
N ASN A 78 10.05 -21.57 -5.33
CA ASN A 78 10.38 -20.38 -4.55
C ASN A 78 9.12 -19.66 -4.07
N PRO A 79 9.15 -19.05 -2.86
CA PRO A 79 8.03 -18.28 -2.36
C PRO A 79 7.57 -17.22 -3.34
N GLY A 80 6.25 -17.07 -3.49
CA GLY A 80 5.70 -16.20 -4.50
C GLY A 80 4.18 -16.22 -4.55
N ILE A 81 3.65 -15.41 -5.45
CA ILE A 81 2.22 -15.22 -5.66
C ILE A 81 1.93 -15.30 -7.15
N GLY A 82 0.87 -16.03 -7.50
CA GLY A 82 0.29 -16.07 -8.84
C GLY A 82 -1.21 -15.89 -8.78
N ILE A 83 -1.80 -15.49 -9.90
CA ILE A 83 -3.24 -15.35 -10.07
C ILE A 83 -3.67 -16.32 -11.18
N ASP A 84 -4.64 -17.18 -10.90
CA ASP A 84 -5.21 -18.01 -11.96
C ASP A 84 -6.17 -17.20 -12.86
N CYS A 85 -6.57 -17.77 -13.97
CA CYS A 85 -7.46 -17.11 -14.93
C CYS A 85 -8.86 -16.73 -14.40
N CYS A 86 -9.21 -17.17 -13.18
CA CYS A 86 -10.42 -16.79 -12.49
C CYS A 86 -10.22 -15.67 -11.48
N GLY A 87 -8.98 -15.24 -11.27
CA GLY A 87 -8.64 -14.20 -10.31
C GLY A 87 -8.32 -14.73 -8.91
N ARG A 88 -8.22 -16.05 -8.72
CA ARG A 88 -7.83 -16.61 -7.41
C ARG A 88 -6.34 -16.45 -7.20
N LEU A 89 -5.98 -16.04 -5.99
CA LEU A 89 -4.60 -15.93 -5.58
C LEU A 89 -4.08 -17.30 -5.12
N VAL A 90 -2.90 -17.66 -5.59
CA VAL A 90 -2.14 -18.81 -5.10
C VAL A 90 -0.87 -18.29 -4.43
N VAL A 91 -0.71 -18.60 -3.14
CA VAL A 91 0.40 -18.13 -2.32
C VAL A 91 1.29 -19.30 -1.92
N VAL A 92 2.58 -19.20 -2.22
CA VAL A 92 3.63 -20.15 -1.79
C VAL A 92 4.49 -19.47 -0.72
N LYS A 93 4.43 -19.96 0.51
CA LYS A 93 5.01 -19.29 1.71
C LYS A 93 6.43 -19.74 2.08
N GLY A 94 6.96 -20.83 1.52
CA GLY A 94 8.28 -21.35 1.88
C GLY A 94 8.97 -22.09 0.75
N THR A 95 10.31 -22.15 0.80
CA THR A 95 11.13 -22.99 -0.08
C THR A 95 11.02 -24.43 0.40
N GLY A 96 10.43 -25.31 -0.42
CA GLY A 96 10.32 -26.71 -0.08
C GLY A 96 9.86 -27.55 -1.25
N ALA A 97 10.34 -28.79 -1.28
CA ALA A 97 10.01 -29.76 -2.30
C ALA A 97 8.52 -30.11 -2.23
N VAL A 98 7.75 -29.70 -3.23
CA VAL A 98 6.33 -29.99 -3.33
C VAL A 98 6.17 -31.29 -4.10
N VAL A 99 5.51 -32.25 -3.46
CA VAL A 99 5.24 -33.57 -4.03
C VAL A 99 4.10 -33.45 -5.04
N THR A 100 4.34 -33.85 -6.29
CA THR A 100 3.31 -33.99 -7.33
C THR A 100 2.60 -35.36 -7.22
N LYS A 101 2.24 -36.00 -8.34
CA LYS A 101 1.71 -37.38 -8.40
C LYS A 101 2.84 -38.42 -8.32
N GLU A 102 2.47 -39.68 -8.10
CA GLU A 102 3.38 -40.81 -8.28
C GLU A 102 3.75 -40.95 -9.76
N VAL A 103 5.02 -41.18 -10.06
CA VAL A 103 5.55 -41.29 -11.43
C VAL A 103 4.81 -42.36 -12.22
N LYS A 104 4.44 -43.48 -11.59
CA LYS A 104 3.63 -44.55 -12.22
C LYS A 104 2.27 -44.07 -12.73
N GLN A 105 1.63 -43.12 -12.04
CA GLN A 105 0.38 -42.53 -12.52
C GLN A 105 0.60 -41.62 -13.72
N ILE A 106 1.75 -40.95 -13.77
CA ILE A 106 2.17 -40.14 -14.92
C ILE A 106 2.41 -41.04 -16.14
N GLU A 107 3.09 -42.16 -15.93
CA GLU A 107 3.36 -43.19 -16.94
C GLU A 107 2.07 -43.79 -17.51
N GLU A 108 1.12 -44.16 -16.65
CA GLU A 108 -0.18 -44.73 -17.03
C GLU A 108 -1.07 -43.71 -17.78
N GLU A 109 -1.10 -42.45 -17.35
CA GLU A 109 -1.92 -41.38 -17.96
C GLU A 109 -1.32 -40.86 -19.28
N SER A 110 0.01 -40.89 -19.43
CA SER A 110 0.70 -40.39 -20.64
C SER A 110 1.04 -41.47 -21.66
N GLY A 111 1.14 -42.73 -21.25
CA GLY A 111 1.54 -43.86 -22.11
C GLY A 111 3.04 -43.91 -22.44
N ALA A 112 3.88 -43.14 -21.74
CA ALA A 112 5.34 -43.10 -21.88
C ALA A 112 5.99 -43.06 -20.48
N ASP A 113 7.23 -43.58 -20.34
CA ASP A 113 7.99 -43.51 -19.07
C ASP A 113 8.04 -42.07 -18.54
N TYR A 114 8.21 -41.10 -19.45
CA TYR A 114 8.04 -39.68 -19.17
C TYR A 114 7.50 -38.94 -20.41
N PRO A 115 6.42 -38.15 -20.30
CA PRO A 115 5.97 -37.33 -21.41
C PRO A 115 6.92 -36.14 -21.61
N GLU A 116 7.53 -36.05 -22.79
CA GLU A 116 8.39 -34.93 -23.17
C GLU A 116 7.77 -34.07 -24.29
N PRO A 117 7.75 -32.73 -24.14
CA PRO A 117 8.08 -31.96 -22.94
C PRO A 117 6.97 -32.02 -21.88
N MET A 118 7.33 -31.87 -20.60
CA MET A 118 6.39 -31.78 -19.48
C MET A 118 6.12 -30.33 -19.10
N TYR A 119 4.85 -29.96 -18.97
CA TYR A 119 4.44 -28.62 -18.54
C TYR A 119 3.97 -28.69 -17.09
N LEU A 120 4.57 -27.91 -16.20
CA LEU A 120 4.18 -27.84 -14.78
C LEU A 120 3.36 -26.59 -14.48
N TYR A 121 2.38 -26.76 -13.59
CA TYR A 121 1.48 -25.71 -13.15
C TYR A 121 1.22 -25.81 -11.65
N VAL A 122 0.90 -24.68 -11.02
CA VAL A 122 0.22 -24.68 -9.71
C VAL A 122 -1.28 -24.45 -9.87
N ARG A 123 -2.05 -25.09 -9.00
CA ARG A 123 -3.51 -24.99 -8.95
C ARG A 123 -3.96 -24.70 -7.53
N TYR A 124 -4.87 -23.75 -7.38
CA TYR A 124 -5.51 -23.43 -6.10
C TYR A 124 -6.24 -24.65 -5.51
N LYS A 125 -6.16 -24.81 -4.20
CA LYS A 125 -6.85 -25.88 -3.47
C LYS A 125 -7.16 -25.47 -2.04
N GLU A 126 -8.23 -26.02 -1.50
CA GLU A 126 -8.64 -25.80 -0.11
C GLU A 126 -8.41 -27.06 0.73
N CYS A 127 -8.01 -26.86 1.98
CA CYS A 127 -7.92 -27.90 2.98
C CYS A 127 -8.66 -27.54 4.25
N LEU A 128 -9.47 -28.47 4.76
CA LEU A 128 -10.15 -28.31 6.02
C LEU A 128 -9.20 -28.56 7.19
N LYS A 129 -9.24 -27.68 8.18
CA LYS A 129 -8.39 -27.70 9.38
C LYS A 129 -9.22 -27.63 10.65
N GLU A 130 -8.63 -28.19 11.70
CA GLU A 130 -9.16 -28.14 13.06
C GLU A 130 -10.54 -28.79 13.18
N ALA A 131 -10.54 -30.13 13.28
CA ALA A 131 -11.76 -30.89 13.49
C ALA A 131 -12.27 -30.69 14.93
N VAL A 132 -13.52 -30.24 15.06
CA VAL A 132 -14.20 -29.97 16.32
C VAL A 132 -15.41 -30.91 16.43
N PRO A 133 -15.62 -31.57 17.58
CA PRO A 133 -16.80 -32.40 17.79
C PRO A 133 -18.05 -31.53 17.94
N ILE A 134 -19.15 -31.94 17.33
CA ILE A 134 -20.46 -31.29 17.51
C ILE A 134 -21.28 -32.12 18.51
N THR A 135 -21.77 -31.49 19.58
CA THR A 135 -22.67 -32.11 20.55
C THR A 135 -24.14 -31.85 20.19
N GLY A 136 -25.01 -32.86 20.35
CA GLY A 136 -26.46 -32.68 20.32
C GLY A 136 -27.15 -32.64 18.95
N VAL A 137 -26.53 -33.16 17.88
CA VAL A 137 -27.16 -33.22 16.56
C VAL A 137 -27.31 -34.68 16.12
N GLU A 138 -28.52 -35.23 16.24
CA GLU A 138 -28.82 -36.61 15.85
C GLU A 138 -28.88 -36.81 14.32
N ASP A 139 -28.89 -35.73 13.51
CA ASP A 139 -29.21 -35.87 12.07
C ASP A 139 -28.67 -34.77 11.12
N ALA A 140 -27.55 -34.10 11.43
CA ALA A 140 -26.89 -33.21 10.46
C ALA A 140 -25.38 -33.45 10.43
N CYS A 141 -24.94 -33.99 9.29
CA CYS A 141 -23.62 -34.57 8.97
C CYS A 141 -23.45 -36.02 9.47
N GLU A 142 -23.33 -36.97 8.53
CA GLU A 142 -22.89 -38.35 8.79
C GLU A 142 -21.47 -38.41 9.41
N GLU A 143 -20.75 -37.28 9.45
CA GLU A 143 -19.42 -37.15 10.02
C GLU A 143 -19.48 -36.57 11.44
N LYS A 144 -19.02 -37.35 12.41
CA LYS A 144 -18.99 -37.05 13.87
C LYS A 144 -18.19 -35.79 14.26
N CYS A 145 -17.57 -35.10 13.30
CA CYS A 145 -16.77 -33.90 13.49
C CYS A 145 -16.99 -32.91 12.33
N CYS A 146 -16.95 -31.61 12.59
CA CYS A 146 -16.88 -30.57 11.57
C CYS A 146 -15.55 -29.81 11.68
N TYR A 147 -15.14 -29.13 10.62
CA TYR A 147 -13.86 -28.40 10.59
C TYR A 147 -14.09 -26.91 10.82
N ASN A 148 -13.30 -26.32 11.72
CA ASN A 148 -13.42 -24.92 12.12
C ASN A 148 -12.79 -23.95 11.09
N HIS A 149 -11.80 -24.41 10.33
CA HIS A 149 -11.04 -23.56 9.41
C HIS A 149 -10.90 -24.15 8.00
N ILE A 150 -10.93 -23.27 7.00
CA ILE A 150 -10.51 -23.56 5.62
C ILE A 150 -9.13 -22.93 5.42
N LEU A 151 -8.17 -23.73 5.00
CA LEU A 151 -6.83 -23.29 4.63
C LEU A 151 -6.68 -23.33 3.12
N GLU A 152 -6.44 -22.16 2.52
CA GLU A 152 -6.05 -22.06 1.12
C GLU A 152 -4.62 -22.54 0.93
N VAL A 153 -4.43 -23.47 0.01
CA VAL A 153 -3.17 -24.09 -0.36
C VAL A 153 -3.10 -24.23 -1.89
N PHE A 154 -2.15 -25.02 -2.37
CA PHE A 154 -2.01 -25.32 -3.78
C PHE A 154 -1.62 -26.79 -4.00
N ASP A 155 -1.92 -27.28 -5.20
CA ASP A 155 -1.36 -28.51 -5.75
C ASP A 155 -0.46 -28.16 -6.94
N VAL A 156 0.55 -28.99 -7.19
CA VAL A 156 1.32 -28.97 -8.44
C VAL A 156 0.76 -30.03 -9.38
N VAL A 157 0.48 -29.64 -10.61
CA VAL A 157 -0.05 -30.52 -11.66
C VAL A 157 0.82 -30.47 -12.89
N TYR A 158 0.86 -31.58 -13.64
CA TYR A 158 1.51 -31.64 -14.93
C TYR A 158 0.47 -31.69 -16.06
N SER A 159 0.87 -31.25 -17.24
CA SER A 159 0.14 -31.41 -18.49
C SER A 159 1.12 -31.79 -19.60
N THR A 160 0.61 -32.45 -20.64
CA THR A 160 1.31 -32.66 -21.92
C THR A 160 1.03 -31.54 -22.92
N ASN A 161 0.10 -30.64 -22.60
CA ASN A 161 -0.23 -29.49 -23.43
C ASN A 161 0.40 -28.20 -22.86
N PRO A 162 0.93 -27.32 -23.73
CA PRO A 162 1.38 -25.99 -23.34
C PRO A 162 0.19 -25.13 -22.86
N PRO A 163 0.46 -24.07 -22.07
CA PRO A 163 -0.59 -23.13 -21.71
C PRO A 163 -1.12 -22.41 -22.95
N GLY A 164 -2.41 -22.09 -22.96
CA GLY A 164 -2.98 -21.22 -23.98
C GLY A 164 -2.39 -19.81 -23.92
N LEU A 165 -1.77 -19.36 -25.02
CA LEU A 165 -1.25 -17.99 -25.13
C LEU A 165 -2.28 -17.07 -25.76
N SER A 166 -2.65 -16.02 -25.03
CA SER A 166 -3.39 -14.89 -25.58
C SER A 166 -2.39 -13.82 -26.01
N MET A 167 -2.31 -13.55 -27.32
CA MET A 167 -1.56 -12.39 -27.79
C MET A 167 -2.18 -11.10 -27.23
N PRO A 168 -1.35 -10.10 -26.88
CA PRO A 168 -1.88 -8.79 -26.54
C PRO A 168 -2.78 -8.27 -27.67
N PRO A 169 -3.87 -7.59 -27.33
CA PRO A 169 -4.73 -6.96 -28.32
C PRO A 169 -3.92 -5.98 -29.19
N ASP A 170 -4.13 -6.03 -30.49
CA ASP A 170 -3.59 -5.06 -31.42
C ASP A 170 -4.38 -3.76 -31.30
N VAL A 171 -3.69 -2.65 -31.08
CA VAL A 171 -4.30 -1.34 -30.84
C VAL A 171 -3.94 -0.44 -32.01
N ASN A 172 -4.95 -0.13 -32.83
CA ASN A 172 -4.79 0.85 -33.91
C ASN A 172 -4.71 2.26 -33.34
N PHE A 173 -3.53 2.87 -33.43
CA PHE A 173 -3.33 4.26 -33.05
C PHE A 173 -3.78 5.21 -34.18
N PRO A 174 -4.43 6.35 -33.85
CA PRO A 174 -4.82 7.33 -34.83
C PRO A 174 -3.59 7.95 -35.51
N SER A 175 -3.71 8.26 -36.79
CA SER A 175 -2.68 9.01 -37.51
C SER A 175 -2.53 10.43 -36.96
N LYS A 176 -1.37 11.06 -37.20
CA LYS A 176 -1.11 12.45 -36.77
C LYS A 176 -2.16 13.43 -37.29
N SER A 177 -2.59 13.28 -38.55
CA SER A 177 -3.63 14.12 -39.14
C SER A 177 -5.00 13.93 -38.47
N GLU A 178 -5.38 12.70 -38.10
CA GLU A 178 -6.60 12.44 -37.33
C GLU A 178 -6.52 13.08 -35.94
N TYR A 179 -5.37 12.96 -35.26
CA TYR A 179 -5.14 13.56 -33.95
C TYR A 179 -5.18 15.09 -33.97
N ASP A 180 -4.50 15.73 -34.92
CA ASP A 180 -4.44 17.19 -35.05
C ASP A 180 -5.80 17.78 -35.45
N SER A 181 -6.66 17.01 -36.15
CA SER A 181 -8.00 17.46 -36.54
C SER A 181 -8.99 17.56 -35.37
N ASP A 182 -9.00 16.56 -34.48
CA ASP A 182 -9.84 16.51 -33.28
C ASP A 182 -9.22 15.55 -32.26
N LYS A 183 -8.36 16.10 -31.40
CA LYS A 183 -7.64 15.38 -30.35
C LYS A 183 -8.57 14.52 -29.49
N LYS A 184 -9.74 15.04 -29.11
CA LYS A 184 -10.66 14.33 -28.21
C LYS A 184 -11.25 13.11 -28.91
N LYS A 185 -11.67 13.28 -30.16
CA LYS A 185 -12.22 12.19 -30.98
C LYS A 185 -11.18 11.13 -31.32
N ALA A 186 -9.95 11.53 -31.65
CA ALA A 186 -8.85 10.62 -31.94
C ALA A 186 -8.49 9.74 -30.73
N LEU A 187 -8.39 10.33 -29.53
CA LEU A 187 -8.13 9.57 -28.30
C LEU A 187 -9.28 8.64 -27.92
N LEU A 188 -10.54 9.08 -28.11
CA LEU A 188 -11.71 8.24 -27.83
C LEU A 188 -11.81 7.05 -28.78
N LYS A 189 -11.40 7.20 -30.04
CA LYS A 189 -11.40 6.14 -31.07
C LYS A 189 -10.55 4.93 -30.64
N ILE A 190 -9.39 5.17 -30.02
CA ILE A 190 -8.51 4.09 -29.49
C ILE A 190 -9.30 3.20 -28.52
N ALA A 191 -9.96 3.81 -27.53
CA ALA A 191 -10.74 3.06 -26.54
C ALA A 191 -11.97 2.37 -27.15
N GLN A 192 -12.61 3.00 -28.15
CA GLN A 192 -13.76 2.43 -28.85
C GLN A 192 -13.39 1.23 -29.74
N ASP A 193 -12.25 1.29 -30.42
CA ASP A 193 -11.74 0.18 -31.24
C ASP A 193 -11.34 -0.98 -30.35
N TYR A 194 -10.64 -0.71 -29.23
CA TYR A 194 -10.33 -1.71 -28.22
C TYR A 194 -11.59 -2.38 -27.67
N TYR A 195 -12.59 -1.58 -27.27
CA TYR A 195 -13.86 -2.11 -26.80
C TYR A 195 -14.54 -2.99 -27.87
N SER A 196 -14.61 -2.52 -29.10
CA SER A 196 -15.32 -3.19 -30.20
C SER A 196 -14.67 -4.52 -30.57
N GLN A 197 -13.34 -4.60 -30.51
CA GLN A 197 -12.58 -5.79 -30.87
C GLN A 197 -12.47 -6.79 -29.73
N TYR A 198 -12.27 -6.32 -28.49
CA TYR A 198 -11.84 -7.20 -27.38
C TYR A 198 -12.83 -7.29 -26.22
N LEU A 199 -13.66 -6.26 -25.98
CA LEU A 199 -14.59 -6.26 -24.84
C LEU A 199 -16.03 -6.58 -25.24
N LYS A 200 -16.39 -6.36 -26.51
CA LYS A 200 -17.77 -6.53 -27.02
C LYS A 200 -18.26 -7.98 -27.03
N SER A 201 -17.37 -8.96 -27.18
CA SER A 201 -17.72 -10.39 -27.14
C SER A 201 -18.16 -10.88 -25.76
N GLY A 202 -18.06 -10.04 -24.74
CA GLY A 202 -18.38 -10.39 -23.36
C GLY A 202 -17.18 -10.98 -22.62
N CYS A 203 -17.37 -11.25 -21.33
CA CYS A 203 -16.37 -11.88 -20.48
C CYS A 203 -16.49 -13.40 -20.59
N ASN A 204 -15.60 -14.03 -21.35
CA ASN A 204 -15.58 -15.49 -21.49
C ASN A 204 -15.25 -16.15 -20.15
N ASP A 205 -15.87 -17.29 -19.84
CA ASP A 205 -15.46 -18.11 -18.70
C ASP A 205 -14.08 -18.72 -18.93
N CYS A 206 -13.31 -18.88 -17.86
CA CYS A 206 -12.06 -19.59 -17.93
C CYS A 206 -12.26 -21.05 -17.51
N THR A 207 -11.68 -21.95 -18.30
CA THR A 207 -11.71 -23.40 -18.08
C THR A 207 -10.42 -23.95 -17.47
N GLU A 208 -9.30 -23.24 -17.62
CA GLU A 208 -7.96 -23.68 -17.21
C GLU A 208 -7.49 -22.92 -15.98
N HIS A 209 -7.92 -23.38 -14.81
CA HIS A 209 -7.64 -22.82 -13.48
C HIS A 209 -6.20 -23.09 -12.99
N LEU A 210 -5.23 -22.83 -13.85
CA LEU A 210 -3.83 -23.22 -13.69
C LEU A 210 -2.92 -22.01 -13.86
N ILE A 211 -1.83 -21.98 -13.09
CA ILE A 211 -0.77 -20.99 -13.22
C ILE A 211 0.48 -21.72 -13.67
N PHE A 212 0.97 -21.36 -14.85
CA PHE A 212 2.12 -22.00 -15.48
C PHE A 212 3.42 -21.70 -14.73
N LEU A 213 4.24 -22.74 -14.52
CA LEU A 213 5.54 -22.65 -13.85
C LEU A 213 6.72 -22.81 -14.80
N GLY A 214 6.64 -23.80 -15.71
CA GLY A 214 7.77 -24.09 -16.59
C GLY A 214 7.59 -25.32 -17.47
N VAL A 215 8.43 -25.37 -18.51
CA VAL A 215 8.61 -26.54 -19.37
C VAL A 215 9.82 -27.31 -18.87
N PHE A 216 9.69 -28.61 -18.68
CA PHE A 216 10.74 -29.48 -18.20
C PHE A 216 11.00 -30.63 -19.17
N LYS A 217 12.28 -30.94 -19.38
CA LYS A 217 12.76 -32.06 -20.20
C LYS A 217 13.75 -32.91 -19.42
N ILE A 218 13.90 -34.17 -19.80
CA ILE A 218 14.90 -35.06 -19.22
C ILE A 218 16.16 -34.97 -20.07
N ASP A 219 17.26 -34.56 -19.46
CA ASP A 219 18.59 -34.83 -20.04
C ASP A 219 18.92 -36.31 -19.78
N GLY A 220 19.58 -36.96 -20.73
CA GLY A 220 19.68 -38.43 -20.92
C GLY A 220 20.22 -39.31 -19.76
N GLU A 221 20.34 -38.75 -18.55
CA GLU A 221 20.67 -39.40 -17.27
C GLU A 221 19.56 -39.21 -16.19
N ASP A 222 18.28 -39.20 -16.57
CA ASP A 222 17.11 -39.01 -15.65
C ASP A 222 17.12 -37.66 -14.89
N LYS A 223 17.86 -36.67 -15.40
CA LYS A 223 17.99 -35.35 -14.79
C LYS A 223 17.03 -34.38 -15.46
N TRP A 224 16.09 -33.85 -14.70
CA TRP A 224 15.15 -32.86 -15.19
C TRP A 224 15.78 -31.46 -15.23
N GLU A 225 15.64 -30.79 -16.37
CA GLU A 225 16.10 -29.42 -16.57
C GLU A 225 14.96 -28.53 -17.06
N LEU A 226 14.99 -27.26 -16.65
CA LEU A 226 14.06 -26.24 -17.14
C LEU A 226 14.44 -25.87 -18.57
N ASP A 227 13.50 -26.08 -19.49
CA ASP A 227 13.73 -25.81 -20.90
C ASP A 227 13.64 -24.30 -21.20
N GLU A 228 14.50 -23.80 -22.10
CA GLU A 228 14.57 -22.38 -22.46
C GLU A 228 13.25 -21.85 -23.05
N THR A 229 12.44 -22.71 -23.69
CA THR A 229 11.12 -22.36 -24.23
C THR A 229 10.11 -22.00 -23.15
N THR A 230 10.42 -22.22 -21.87
CA THR A 230 9.60 -21.76 -20.73
C THR A 230 9.24 -20.27 -20.85
N LYS A 231 10.17 -19.43 -21.33
CA LYS A 231 9.95 -17.99 -21.49
C LYS A 231 8.87 -17.65 -22.51
N ASP A 232 8.66 -18.52 -23.50
CA ASP A 232 7.67 -18.31 -24.56
C ASP A 232 6.23 -18.51 -24.03
N TYR A 233 6.09 -19.24 -22.93
CA TYR A 233 4.81 -19.62 -22.33
C TYR A 233 4.49 -18.86 -21.04
N LEU A 234 5.45 -18.08 -20.54
CA LEU A 234 5.38 -17.46 -19.23
C LEU A 234 4.42 -16.27 -19.24
N LYS A 235 3.32 -16.40 -18.49
CA LYS A 235 2.33 -15.35 -18.34
C LYS A 235 2.58 -14.58 -17.05
N VAL A 236 2.68 -13.26 -17.14
CA VAL A 236 2.90 -12.35 -16.01
C VAL A 236 1.64 -11.50 -15.82
N GLY A 237 1.19 -11.36 -14.56
CA GLY A 237 0.08 -10.47 -14.24
C GLY A 237 0.47 -9.00 -14.44
N TYR A 238 -0.38 -8.23 -15.09
CA TYR A 238 -0.12 -6.84 -15.48
C TYR A 238 -0.37 -5.89 -14.30
N THR A 239 0.58 -5.80 -13.38
CA THR A 239 0.43 -4.92 -12.21
C THR A 239 0.46 -3.43 -12.59
N ASN A 240 -0.25 -2.59 -11.82
CA ASN A 240 -0.19 -1.13 -11.98
C ASN A 240 1.25 -0.59 -11.88
N LYS A 241 2.11 -1.25 -11.09
CA LYS A 241 3.52 -0.92 -10.99
C LYS A 241 4.25 -1.19 -12.31
N MET A 242 4.06 -2.37 -12.91
CA MET A 242 4.66 -2.71 -14.21
C MET A 242 4.22 -1.70 -15.28
N LEU A 243 2.93 -1.35 -15.32
CA LEU A 243 2.40 -0.34 -16.24
C LEU A 243 3.06 1.02 -16.03
N TYR A 244 3.14 1.49 -14.78
CA TYR A 244 3.80 2.76 -14.45
C TYR A 244 5.27 2.75 -14.85
N ASP A 245 6.01 1.70 -14.52
CA ASP A 245 7.45 1.59 -14.80
C ASP A 245 7.71 1.61 -16.33
N ILE A 246 6.88 0.90 -17.12
CA ILE A 246 6.97 0.92 -18.59
C ILE A 246 6.66 2.31 -19.15
N ILE A 247 5.57 2.95 -18.71
CA ILE A 247 5.19 4.28 -19.19
C ILE A 247 6.24 5.31 -18.79
N ALA A 248 6.73 5.28 -17.55
CA ALA A 248 7.75 6.20 -17.06
C ALA A 248 9.07 6.01 -17.81
N SER A 249 9.52 4.76 -18.00
CA SER A 249 10.70 4.43 -18.81
C SER A 249 10.55 4.94 -20.23
N HIS A 250 9.40 4.69 -20.85
CA HIS A 250 9.10 5.17 -22.20
C HIS A 250 9.06 6.71 -22.30
N ALA A 251 8.35 7.38 -21.39
CA ALA A 251 8.18 8.83 -21.40
C ALA A 251 9.46 9.59 -21.05
N THR A 252 10.41 8.95 -20.38
CA THR A 252 11.73 9.52 -20.03
C THR A 252 12.85 9.04 -20.97
N ASN A 253 12.52 8.17 -21.94
CA ASN A 253 13.47 7.77 -22.97
C ASN A 253 13.51 8.84 -24.07
N PHE A 254 14.51 9.72 -23.99
CA PHE A 254 14.76 10.75 -25.01
C PHE A 254 15.54 10.22 -26.22
N GLY A 255 16.02 8.98 -26.19
CA GLY A 255 16.86 8.36 -27.22
C GLY A 255 16.05 7.62 -28.28
N ASN A 256 15.28 8.37 -29.08
CA ASN A 256 14.46 7.85 -30.20
C ASN A 256 13.74 6.51 -29.89
N PRO A 257 12.87 6.45 -28.85
CA PRO A 257 12.26 5.21 -28.35
C PRO A 257 11.30 4.51 -29.33
N HIS A 258 10.94 5.20 -30.41
CA HIS A 258 10.07 4.69 -31.47
C HIS A 258 10.82 4.41 -32.77
N GLU A 259 12.16 4.49 -32.73
CA GLU A 259 13.05 4.31 -33.89
C GLU A 259 12.61 5.15 -35.10
N VAL A 260 12.09 6.36 -34.86
CA VAL A 260 11.64 7.23 -35.94
C VAL A 260 12.82 7.65 -36.81
N THR A 261 12.69 7.47 -38.12
CA THR A 261 13.73 7.85 -39.07
C THR A 261 13.67 9.35 -39.37
N ALA A 262 14.79 9.92 -39.83
CA ALA A 262 14.84 11.32 -40.29
C ALA A 262 13.80 11.61 -41.40
N GLU A 263 13.52 10.61 -42.25
CA GLU A 263 12.47 10.67 -43.27
C GLU A 263 11.05 10.77 -42.67
N GLN A 264 10.76 9.99 -41.63
CA GLN A 264 9.43 9.97 -40.97
C GLN A 264 9.10 11.30 -40.27
N VAL A 265 10.10 12.02 -39.76
CA VAL A 265 9.91 13.34 -39.12
C VAL A 265 10.09 14.51 -40.10
N VAL A 266 10.33 14.24 -41.39
CA VAL A 266 10.63 15.27 -42.41
C VAL A 266 11.84 16.12 -41.99
N ALA A 267 12.79 15.52 -41.28
CA ALA A 267 14.07 16.17 -40.98
C ALA A 267 14.93 16.21 -42.24
N LEU A 268 15.80 17.22 -42.33
CA LEU A 268 16.71 17.38 -43.45
C LEU A 268 17.72 16.22 -43.45
N VAL A 269 17.57 15.25 -44.37
CA VAL A 269 18.39 14.01 -44.40
C VAL A 269 19.73 14.21 -45.12
N SER A 270 19.81 15.20 -46.04
CA SER A 270 20.99 15.48 -46.85
C SER A 270 20.92 16.86 -47.49
N ILE A 271 22.09 17.51 -47.64
CA ILE A 271 22.33 18.59 -48.61
C ILE A 271 23.45 18.06 -49.54
N ASP A 272 23.22 18.10 -50.86
CA ASP A 272 24.20 17.74 -51.91
C ASP A 272 24.95 16.40 -51.73
N GLY A 273 24.23 15.35 -51.29
CA GLY A 273 24.74 13.99 -51.31
C GLY A 273 25.62 13.59 -50.12
N VAL A 274 25.77 14.45 -49.11
CA VAL A 274 26.29 14.07 -47.80
C VAL A 274 25.13 13.65 -46.91
N ARG A 275 25.14 12.40 -46.43
CA ARG A 275 24.09 11.76 -45.62
C ARG A 275 24.67 11.32 -44.28
N ASN A 276 23.95 11.55 -43.19
CA ASN A 276 24.25 10.95 -41.89
C ASN A 276 22.98 10.30 -41.32
N ASP A 277 22.95 8.98 -41.29
CA ASP A 277 21.82 8.25 -40.70
C ASP A 277 21.99 8.19 -39.18
N GLY A 278 21.35 9.12 -38.49
CA GLY A 278 21.11 9.01 -37.05
C GLY A 278 22.22 9.55 -36.12
N GLY A 279 23.12 10.41 -36.60
CA GLY A 279 24.05 11.16 -35.74
C GLY A 279 23.96 12.67 -35.95
N ASP A 280 24.45 13.45 -34.99
CA ASP A 280 24.66 14.89 -35.14
C ASP A 280 25.53 15.14 -36.38
N VAL A 281 25.11 16.06 -37.25
CA VAL A 281 25.90 16.48 -38.41
C VAL A 281 26.90 17.53 -37.93
N ASP A 282 28.08 17.06 -37.53
CA ASP A 282 29.18 17.91 -37.13
C ASP A 282 29.75 18.65 -38.37
N LEU A 283 29.41 19.93 -38.50
CA LEU A 283 29.96 20.81 -39.54
C LEU A 283 31.31 21.37 -39.07
N ILE A 284 32.37 20.55 -39.17
CA ILE A 284 33.71 20.94 -38.74
C ILE A 284 34.44 21.63 -39.90
N ALA A 285 34.72 22.94 -39.73
CA ALA A 285 35.64 23.63 -40.62
C ALA A 285 37.05 23.03 -40.47
N LYS A 286 37.65 22.56 -41.57
CA LYS A 286 39.02 22.04 -41.56
C LYS A 286 39.98 23.12 -41.05
N SER A 287 40.86 22.78 -40.11
CA SER A 287 41.87 23.72 -39.62
C SER A 287 42.69 24.30 -40.79
N GLY A 288 42.67 25.64 -40.93
CA GLY A 288 43.26 26.36 -42.07
C GLY A 288 42.33 26.58 -43.28
N SER A 289 41.03 26.28 -43.17
CA SER A 289 40.03 26.58 -44.21
C SER A 289 39.69 28.07 -44.28
N ALA A 290 39.36 28.54 -45.48
CA ALA A 290 38.79 29.85 -45.76
C ALA A 290 37.38 30.03 -45.17
N ILE A 291 36.70 28.95 -44.79
CA ILE A 291 35.34 28.98 -44.24
C ILE A 291 35.39 28.78 -42.72
N GLU A 292 34.70 29.64 -41.99
CA GLU A 292 34.45 29.57 -40.56
C GLU A 292 33.00 29.19 -40.30
N ILE A 293 32.80 28.25 -39.36
CA ILE A 293 31.48 27.76 -38.95
C ILE A 293 31.37 27.99 -37.45
N THR A 294 30.45 28.87 -37.05
CA THR A 294 30.26 29.25 -35.65
C THR A 294 28.85 28.84 -35.19
N PRO A 295 28.72 27.92 -34.22
CA PRO A 295 27.41 27.56 -33.66
C PRO A 295 26.90 28.66 -32.72
N ASN A 296 25.59 28.87 -32.73
CA ASN A 296 24.88 29.67 -31.73
C ASN A 296 23.77 28.81 -31.10
N ASP A 297 24.14 28.17 -29.99
CA ASP A 297 23.30 27.20 -29.28
C ASP A 297 22.05 27.84 -28.66
N GLU A 298 22.13 29.11 -28.23
CA GLU A 298 20.98 29.82 -27.63
C GLU A 298 19.85 30.07 -28.64
N ASN A 299 20.20 30.20 -29.92
CA ASN A 299 19.27 30.51 -31.00
C ASN A 299 19.02 29.35 -31.98
N ASN A 300 19.58 28.16 -31.71
CA ASN A 300 19.52 27.00 -32.62
C ASN A 300 19.91 27.35 -34.08
N SER A 301 20.99 28.11 -34.26
CA SER A 301 21.44 28.56 -35.59
C SER A 301 22.94 28.39 -35.77
N ILE A 302 23.39 28.34 -37.02
CA ILE A 302 24.80 28.23 -37.38
C ILE A 302 25.12 29.35 -38.36
N THR A 303 26.21 30.08 -38.11
CA THR A 303 26.71 31.09 -39.05
C THR A 303 27.88 30.48 -39.84
N ILE A 304 27.77 30.50 -41.17
CA ILE A 304 28.83 30.06 -42.08
C ILE A 304 29.35 31.31 -42.79
N GLY A 305 30.61 31.67 -42.53
CA GLY A 305 31.27 32.85 -43.11
C GLY A 305 32.59 32.50 -43.78
N GLU A 306 33.09 33.37 -44.66
CA GLU A 306 34.44 33.27 -45.20
C GLU A 306 35.42 34.20 -44.44
N LYS A 307 36.69 33.78 -44.35
CA LYS A 307 37.77 34.51 -43.69
C LYS A 307 38.51 35.51 -44.59
N HIS A 308 38.17 35.58 -45.88
CA HIS A 308 38.90 36.40 -46.86
C HIS A 308 38.20 37.72 -47.23
N SER A 309 37.11 38.09 -46.55
CA SER A 309 36.37 39.33 -46.83
C SER A 309 37.23 40.60 -46.75
N ASP A 310 38.35 40.55 -46.01
CA ASP A 310 39.30 41.65 -45.82
C ASP A 310 40.64 41.45 -46.57
N ASP A 311 40.75 40.41 -47.40
CA ASP A 311 41.99 40.08 -48.13
C ASP A 311 42.04 40.83 -49.48
N THR A 312 42.73 41.97 -49.51
CA THR A 312 42.91 42.78 -50.73
C THR A 312 44.08 42.31 -51.61
N GLU A 313 44.82 41.26 -51.22
CA GLU A 313 45.91 40.73 -52.05
C GLU A 313 45.39 39.69 -53.04
N ASN A 314 45.29 40.08 -54.31
CA ASN A 314 44.98 39.16 -55.40
C ASN A 314 46.16 38.18 -55.65
N PRO A 315 46.02 36.87 -55.36
CA PRO A 315 47.15 35.93 -55.42
C PRO A 315 47.59 35.56 -56.85
N HIS A 316 46.88 36.02 -57.89
CA HIS A 316 47.10 35.58 -59.27
C HIS A 316 47.84 36.57 -60.16
N LYS A 317 48.32 37.71 -59.65
CA LYS A 317 49.08 38.72 -60.42
C LYS A 317 48.51 39.01 -61.82
N VAL A 318 47.19 39.09 -61.95
CA VAL A 318 46.57 39.51 -63.21
C VAL A 318 46.71 41.03 -63.35
N THR A 319 47.23 41.49 -64.49
CA THR A 319 47.37 42.92 -64.79
C THR A 319 46.04 43.49 -65.28
N ALA A 320 45.84 44.82 -65.16
CA ALA A 320 44.64 45.50 -65.67
C ALA A 320 44.41 45.29 -67.18
N GLU A 321 45.47 44.97 -67.94
CA GLU A 321 45.41 44.58 -69.35
C GLU A 321 44.76 43.20 -69.55
N GLN A 322 44.96 42.27 -68.63
CA GLN A 322 44.37 40.92 -68.68
C GLN A 322 42.89 40.89 -68.26
N ALA A 323 42.41 41.92 -67.57
CA ALA A 323 40.99 42.11 -67.20
C ALA A 323 40.22 43.01 -68.19
N GLY A 324 40.86 43.52 -69.25
CA GLY A 324 40.20 44.34 -70.28
C GLY A 324 39.78 45.74 -69.82
N ALA A 325 40.38 46.29 -68.77
CA ALA A 325 40.06 47.63 -68.28
C ALA A 325 40.81 48.73 -69.06
N LEU A 326 40.12 49.83 -69.39
CA LEU A 326 40.69 51.01 -70.05
C LEU A 326 41.74 51.70 -69.16
N VAL A 327 42.98 51.83 -69.65
CA VAL A 327 44.16 52.21 -68.84
C VAL A 327 44.66 53.66 -69.04
N SER A 328 44.03 54.50 -69.88
CA SER A 328 44.40 55.94 -69.98
C SER A 328 43.40 56.79 -70.78
N ILE A 329 43.16 58.03 -70.33
CA ILE A 329 42.64 59.14 -71.14
C ILE A 329 43.41 60.42 -70.74
N ASP A 330 43.81 61.23 -71.72
CA ASP A 330 44.43 62.55 -71.57
C ASP A 330 45.63 62.66 -70.60
N GLY A 331 46.60 61.75 -70.74
CA GLY A 331 47.96 61.97 -70.26
C GLY A 331 48.20 61.68 -68.77
N VAL A 332 47.23 61.12 -68.05
CA VAL A 332 47.46 60.56 -66.72
C VAL A 332 47.57 59.03 -66.82
N ARG A 333 48.68 58.48 -66.34
CA ARG A 333 48.98 57.05 -66.28
C ARG A 333 48.95 56.60 -64.82
N ASN A 334 48.18 55.56 -64.51
CA ASN A 334 48.10 54.96 -63.17
C ASN A 334 48.65 53.53 -63.24
N ASP A 335 49.92 53.37 -62.90
CA ASP A 335 50.54 52.05 -62.70
C ASP A 335 50.44 51.69 -61.20
N GLY A 336 49.22 51.42 -60.70
CA GLY A 336 48.99 50.67 -59.46
C GLY A 336 49.78 51.10 -58.22
N GLY A 337 49.85 52.40 -57.92
CA GLY A 337 50.46 52.92 -56.69
C GLY A 337 49.93 54.31 -56.33
N ASP A 338 49.98 54.65 -55.04
CA ASP A 338 49.48 55.89 -54.41
C ASP A 338 49.76 57.16 -55.23
N VAL A 339 48.74 58.02 -55.33
CA VAL A 339 48.86 59.35 -55.97
C VAL A 339 49.29 60.36 -54.90
N ASP A 340 50.59 60.67 -54.87
CA ASP A 340 51.14 61.71 -53.99
C ASP A 340 50.76 63.12 -54.49
N LEU A 341 49.90 63.83 -53.75
CA LEU A 341 49.52 65.22 -54.02
C LEU A 341 50.45 66.17 -53.23
N ILE A 342 51.59 66.53 -53.82
CA ILE A 342 52.57 67.43 -53.19
C ILE A 342 52.33 68.87 -53.66
N ALA A 343 52.09 69.80 -52.73
CA ALA A 343 52.05 71.23 -53.04
C ALA A 343 53.47 71.76 -53.30
N GLU A 344 53.69 72.47 -54.41
CA GLU A 344 55.00 73.06 -54.73
C GLU A 344 55.44 74.08 -53.67
N SER A 345 56.74 74.08 -53.34
CA SER A 345 57.34 75.01 -52.37
C SER A 345 57.13 76.47 -52.81
N GLY A 346 56.26 77.18 -52.10
CA GLY A 346 55.87 78.57 -52.38
C GLY A 346 54.42 78.76 -52.84
N SER A 347 53.65 77.67 -52.98
CA SER A 347 52.21 77.73 -53.24
C SER A 347 51.42 78.31 -52.07
N ALA A 348 50.33 79.03 -52.39
CA ALA A 348 49.39 79.56 -51.41
C ALA A 348 48.48 78.49 -50.80
N ILE A 349 48.51 77.25 -51.31
CA ILE A 349 47.70 76.12 -50.85
C ILE A 349 48.59 75.10 -50.12
N ILE A 350 48.17 74.66 -48.93
CA ILE A 350 48.77 73.59 -48.13
C ILE A 350 47.85 72.37 -48.18
N ILE A 351 48.41 71.21 -48.51
CA ILE A 351 47.73 69.93 -48.46
C ILE A 351 48.33 69.13 -47.31
N THR A 352 47.50 68.65 -46.39
CA THR A 352 47.93 67.83 -45.25
C THR A 352 47.13 66.53 -45.23
N PRO A 353 47.78 65.37 -45.44
CA PRO A 353 47.12 64.07 -45.35
C PRO A 353 46.87 63.67 -43.90
N ASN A 354 45.77 62.95 -43.67
CA ASN A 354 45.46 62.27 -42.42
C ASN A 354 45.17 60.80 -42.71
N ASP A 355 46.22 59.99 -42.59
CA ASP A 355 46.23 58.59 -43.01
C ASP A 355 45.37 57.70 -42.11
N GLU A 356 45.18 58.05 -40.83
CA GLU A 356 44.35 57.26 -39.91
C GLU A 356 42.85 57.28 -40.28
N ASN A 357 42.41 58.32 -40.99
CA ASN A 357 41.01 58.49 -41.40
C ASN A 357 40.81 58.41 -42.93
N ASN A 358 41.83 58.04 -43.70
CA ASN A 358 41.82 58.02 -45.18
C ASN A 358 41.28 59.33 -45.80
N SER A 359 41.76 60.50 -45.34
CA SER A 359 41.31 61.80 -45.86
C SER A 359 42.45 62.81 -46.03
N ILE A 360 42.23 63.83 -46.85
CA ILE A 360 43.17 64.92 -47.12
C ILE A 360 42.49 66.26 -46.83
N THR A 361 43.20 67.15 -46.12
CA THR A 361 42.74 68.52 -45.88
C THR A 361 43.51 69.49 -46.78
N ILE A 362 42.80 70.32 -47.54
CA ILE A 362 43.37 71.34 -48.42
C ILE A 362 43.01 72.71 -47.85
N GLY A 363 44.01 73.50 -47.45
CA GLY A 363 43.83 74.84 -46.89
C GLY A 363 44.70 75.89 -47.59
N GLU A 364 44.42 77.18 -47.40
CA GLU A 364 45.23 78.28 -47.95
C GLU A 364 45.96 79.07 -46.87
N LYS A 365 47.14 79.63 -47.19
CA LYS A 365 48.09 80.24 -46.24
C LYS A 365 47.82 81.74 -45.92
N HIS A 366 46.68 82.28 -46.33
CA HIS A 366 46.36 83.71 -46.18
C HIS A 366 45.39 84.04 -45.02
N SER A 367 45.03 83.06 -44.18
CA SER A 367 44.02 83.23 -43.13
C SER A 367 44.46 84.10 -41.92
N ASP A 368 45.75 84.44 -41.80
CA ASP A 368 46.31 85.23 -40.69
C ASP A 368 46.82 86.63 -41.11
N ASP A 369 46.51 87.10 -42.32
CA ASP A 369 46.86 88.45 -42.77
C ASP A 369 45.79 89.47 -42.33
N THR A 370 46.15 90.34 -41.39
CA THR A 370 45.25 91.31 -40.72
C THR A 370 45.43 92.76 -41.23
N GLU A 371 46.16 92.98 -42.33
CA GLU A 371 46.21 94.30 -42.98
C GLU A 371 45.25 94.40 -44.17
N ASN A 372 44.07 94.98 -43.95
CA ASN A 372 43.15 95.39 -45.01
C ASN A 372 43.44 96.85 -45.46
N PRO A 373 43.91 97.11 -46.69
CA PRO A 373 44.23 98.45 -47.19
C PRO A 373 43.00 99.28 -47.60
N HIS A 374 41.78 98.77 -47.48
CA HIS A 374 40.56 99.48 -47.86
C HIS A 374 39.54 99.49 -46.73
N LYS A 375 39.51 100.62 -46.00
CA LYS A 375 38.54 100.97 -44.96
C LYS A 375 37.09 100.92 -45.50
N VAL A 376 36.46 99.76 -45.45
CA VAL A 376 35.01 99.60 -45.63
C VAL A 376 34.39 99.14 -44.32
N THR A 377 33.26 99.75 -43.98
CA THR A 377 32.55 99.55 -42.70
C THR A 377 31.38 98.58 -42.87
N ALA A 378 30.95 97.94 -41.79
CA ALA A 378 29.92 96.87 -41.78
C ALA A 378 28.55 97.29 -42.36
N GLU A 379 28.27 98.60 -42.48
CA GLU A 379 27.10 99.13 -43.18
C GLU A 379 27.15 98.90 -44.71
N GLN A 380 28.36 98.74 -45.27
CA GLN A 380 28.60 98.62 -46.72
C GLN A 380 28.62 97.17 -47.23
N ALA A 381 28.52 96.16 -46.34
CA ALA A 381 28.53 94.74 -46.68
C ALA A 381 27.16 94.03 -46.50
N GLY A 382 26.11 94.74 -46.07
CA GLY A 382 24.74 94.22 -46.08
C GLY A 382 24.46 92.97 -45.23
N ALA A 383 25.30 92.65 -44.25
CA ALA A 383 25.10 91.53 -43.34
C ALA A 383 24.35 91.97 -42.06
N LEU A 384 23.36 91.17 -41.65
CA LEU A 384 22.40 91.48 -40.58
C LEU A 384 23.06 91.79 -39.23
N VAL A 385 22.62 92.88 -38.60
CA VAL A 385 23.18 93.45 -37.35
C VAL A 385 22.32 93.16 -36.11
N SER A 386 21.20 92.42 -36.23
CA SER A 386 20.30 92.12 -35.10
C SER A 386 19.31 91.00 -35.43
N ILE A 387 19.08 90.09 -34.48
CA ILE A 387 17.88 89.25 -34.32
C ILE A 387 17.48 89.31 -32.85
N ASP A 388 16.20 89.56 -32.58
CA ASP A 388 15.56 89.55 -31.25
C ASP A 388 16.28 90.33 -30.14
N GLY A 389 16.69 91.56 -30.45
CA GLY A 389 17.06 92.55 -29.43
C GLY A 389 18.45 92.39 -28.81
N VAL A 390 19.28 91.47 -29.31
CA VAL A 390 20.70 91.40 -28.96
C VAL A 390 21.52 92.15 -30.01
N HIS A 391 22.29 93.13 -29.55
CA HIS A 391 23.10 94.05 -30.34
C HIS A 391 24.57 93.82 -30.02
N ASN A 392 25.42 93.59 -31.03
CA ASN A 392 26.86 93.37 -30.83
C ASN A 392 27.67 94.35 -31.68
N ASP A 393 28.02 95.49 -31.09
CA ASP A 393 28.98 96.45 -31.65
C ASP A 393 30.43 96.04 -31.31
N GLY A 394 30.86 94.88 -31.81
CA GLY A 394 32.28 94.55 -31.94
C GLY A 394 33.10 94.55 -30.64
N GLY A 395 32.56 94.03 -29.54
CA GLY A 395 33.28 93.85 -28.26
C GLY A 395 32.73 92.70 -27.42
N ASP A 396 33.51 92.27 -26.42
CA ASP A 396 33.28 91.08 -25.57
C ASP A 396 31.84 90.94 -25.01
N VAL A 397 31.31 89.72 -24.99
CA VAL A 397 29.91 89.42 -24.62
C VAL A 397 29.78 89.16 -23.12
N ASP A 398 29.17 90.09 -22.38
CA ASP A 398 28.86 89.91 -20.96
C ASP A 398 27.50 89.19 -20.77
N LEU A 399 27.51 87.98 -20.20
CA LEU A 399 26.32 87.17 -19.94
C LEU A 399 25.77 87.43 -18.52
N ILE A 400 24.83 88.35 -18.38
CA ILE A 400 24.18 88.66 -17.09
C ILE A 400 22.77 88.02 -17.06
N ALA A 401 22.50 87.16 -16.06
CA ALA A 401 21.16 86.61 -15.85
C ALA A 401 20.24 87.66 -15.19
N GLU A 402 19.08 87.95 -15.78
CA GLU A 402 18.11 88.89 -15.21
C GLU A 402 17.53 88.42 -13.87
N SER A 403 17.23 89.39 -12.98
CA SER A 403 16.62 89.14 -11.67
C SER A 403 15.26 88.46 -11.83
N GLY A 404 15.19 87.18 -11.45
CA GLY A 404 13.99 86.35 -11.56
C GLY A 404 14.06 85.25 -12.63
N SER A 405 15.17 85.16 -13.40
CA SER A 405 15.34 84.09 -14.38
C SER A 405 15.57 82.72 -13.71
N ALA A 406 15.07 81.67 -14.37
CA ALA A 406 15.23 80.28 -13.93
C ALA A 406 16.63 79.72 -14.21
N ILE A 407 17.48 80.44 -14.96
CA ILE A 407 18.86 80.08 -15.26
C ILE A 407 19.80 80.98 -14.45
N VAL A 408 20.76 80.35 -13.76
CA VAL A 408 21.85 81.00 -13.02
C VAL A 408 23.14 80.80 -13.80
N ILE A 409 23.81 81.91 -14.11
CA ILE A 409 25.12 81.93 -14.77
C ILE A 409 26.15 82.36 -13.73
N THR A 410 27.12 81.50 -13.44
CA THR A 410 28.20 81.81 -12.48
C THR A 410 29.56 81.68 -13.18
N PRO A 411 30.30 82.79 -13.36
CA PRO A 411 31.66 82.76 -13.90
C PRO A 411 32.64 82.11 -12.91
N ASN A 412 33.62 81.36 -13.43
CA ASN A 412 34.77 80.90 -12.66
C ASN A 412 36.07 81.28 -13.39
N ASP A 413 36.54 82.49 -13.08
CA ASP A 413 37.68 83.13 -13.73
C ASP A 413 39.01 82.37 -13.51
N GLY A 414 39.10 81.55 -12.44
CA GLY A 414 40.31 80.76 -12.16
C GLY A 414 40.52 79.60 -13.13
N ASN A 415 39.50 79.18 -13.87
CA ASN A 415 39.51 78.03 -14.77
C ASN A 415 39.08 78.38 -16.22
N ASN A 416 38.91 79.66 -16.56
CA ASN A 416 38.34 80.12 -17.83
C ASN A 416 37.06 79.35 -18.24
N SER A 417 36.13 79.19 -17.30
CA SER A 417 34.87 78.48 -17.55
C SER A 417 33.67 79.22 -16.96
N ILE A 418 32.51 79.04 -17.56
CA ILE A 418 31.23 79.56 -17.08
C ILE A 418 30.31 78.37 -16.82
N THR A 419 29.70 78.32 -15.62
CA THR A 419 28.71 77.30 -15.29
C THR A 419 27.31 77.87 -15.46
N ILE A 420 26.51 77.27 -16.34
CA ILE A 420 25.11 77.62 -16.58
C ILE A 420 24.25 76.51 -15.96
N GLY A 421 23.41 76.85 -14.97
CA GLY A 421 22.55 75.89 -14.29
C GLY A 421 21.12 76.40 -14.11
N GLU A 422 20.14 75.51 -14.12
CA GLU A 422 18.73 75.87 -13.87
C GLU A 422 18.33 75.72 -12.39
N LYS A 423 17.38 76.54 -11.95
CA LYS A 423 16.89 76.63 -10.57
C LYS A 423 15.84 75.58 -10.20
N HIS A 424 15.40 74.75 -11.15
CA HIS A 424 14.31 73.78 -10.99
C HIS A 424 14.75 72.32 -10.79
N SER A 425 16.05 72.06 -10.66
CA SER A 425 16.61 70.71 -10.50
C SER A 425 16.09 69.91 -9.29
N ASN A 426 15.39 70.56 -8.34
CA ASN A 426 14.74 69.92 -7.18
C ASN A 426 13.20 70.03 -7.20
N ASP A 427 12.59 70.48 -8.30
CA ASP A 427 11.13 70.65 -8.41
C ASP A 427 10.45 69.38 -8.97
N ILE A 428 9.89 68.57 -8.07
CA ILE A 428 9.22 67.29 -8.36
C ILE A 428 7.72 67.43 -8.70
N LYS A 429 7.19 68.65 -8.86
CA LYS A 429 5.77 68.84 -9.24
C LYS A 429 5.63 69.03 -10.75
N ASN A 430 5.08 68.01 -11.42
CA ASN A 430 4.69 68.01 -12.84
C ASN A 430 3.55 69.04 -13.11
N PRO A 431 3.83 70.24 -13.62
CA PRO A 431 2.82 71.29 -13.81
C PRO A 431 2.05 71.12 -15.13
N HIS A 432 2.53 70.24 -16.01
CA HIS A 432 2.07 70.14 -17.40
C HIS A 432 1.26 68.87 -17.71
N LYS A 433 0.98 68.04 -16.69
CA LYS A 433 0.21 66.77 -16.81
C LYS A 433 0.70 65.83 -17.92
N VAL A 434 1.95 65.96 -18.36
CA VAL A 434 2.57 65.05 -19.32
C VAL A 434 2.79 63.70 -18.66
N THR A 435 2.43 62.62 -19.37
CA THR A 435 2.55 61.25 -18.88
C THR A 435 3.97 60.72 -19.10
N ALA A 436 4.43 59.76 -18.30
CA ALA A 436 5.77 59.16 -18.40
C ALA A 436 6.08 58.62 -19.81
N LEU A 437 5.05 58.20 -20.56
CA LEU A 437 5.16 57.74 -21.95
C LEU A 437 5.56 58.87 -22.93
N GLN A 438 5.15 60.11 -22.66
CA GLN A 438 5.39 61.26 -23.53
C GLN A 438 6.79 61.88 -23.35
N ALA A 439 7.46 61.58 -22.23
CA ALA A 439 8.80 62.09 -21.92
C ALA A 439 9.93 61.10 -22.31
N GLY A 440 9.61 59.96 -22.93
CA GLY A 440 10.61 58.94 -23.29
C GLY A 440 11.32 58.29 -22.09
N ALA A 441 10.85 58.53 -20.87
CA ALA A 441 11.37 57.89 -19.67
C ALA A 441 10.85 56.45 -19.59
N LEU A 442 11.75 55.48 -19.45
CA LEU A 442 11.40 54.12 -19.06
C LEU A 442 10.65 54.18 -17.73
N ALA A 443 9.34 53.94 -17.78
CA ALA A 443 8.52 53.78 -16.59
C ALA A 443 9.07 52.56 -15.83
N SER A 444 9.67 52.80 -14.67
CA SER A 444 10.05 51.86 -13.59
C SER A 444 10.18 50.37 -13.96
N ILE A 445 11.27 49.73 -13.52
CA ILE A 445 11.27 48.27 -13.29
C ILE A 445 10.30 47.97 -12.12
N ASN A 446 8.99 48.03 -12.38
CA ASN A 446 7.90 47.63 -11.48
C ASN A 446 7.13 46.44 -12.07
N SER A 447 7.72 45.72 -13.00
CA SER A 447 7.16 44.47 -13.50
C SER A 447 8.28 43.53 -13.94
N ILE A 448 8.97 42.94 -12.96
CA ILE A 448 9.42 41.57 -13.18
C ILE A 448 8.14 40.75 -13.13
N ASN A 449 7.63 40.33 -14.28
CA ASN A 449 6.57 39.32 -14.33
C ASN A 449 7.14 38.03 -13.76
N ASN A 450 7.01 37.86 -12.45
CA ASN A 450 7.26 36.59 -11.80
C ASN A 450 5.99 35.76 -12.00
N VAL A 451 5.99 34.97 -13.07
CA VAL A 451 4.83 34.14 -13.45
C VAL A 451 4.51 33.10 -12.36
N HIS A 452 5.35 32.90 -11.33
CA HIS A 452 5.12 31.88 -10.31
C HIS A 452 5.65 32.16 -8.87
N SER A 453 5.61 33.37 -8.29
CA SER A 453 5.65 33.45 -6.80
C SER A 453 5.10 34.71 -6.12
N ASN A 454 4.48 34.45 -4.96
CA ASN A 454 3.80 35.35 -4.02
C ASN A 454 4.76 36.29 -3.25
N LEU A 455 5.40 37.26 -3.91
CA LEU A 455 6.21 38.27 -3.20
C LEU A 455 6.11 39.64 -3.89
N ASP A 456 5.51 40.61 -3.21
CA ASP A 456 5.55 42.02 -3.62
C ASP A 456 6.70 42.73 -2.89
N ILE A 457 7.59 43.35 -3.65
CA ILE A 457 8.67 44.19 -3.12
C ILE A 457 8.33 45.63 -3.49
N VAL A 458 8.01 46.45 -2.49
CA VAL A 458 7.78 47.88 -2.68
C VAL A 458 8.84 48.65 -1.89
N SER A 459 9.53 49.58 -2.56
CA SER A 459 10.51 50.50 -1.97
C SER A 459 10.01 51.92 -2.13
N SER A 460 9.67 52.58 -1.01
CA SER A 460 9.27 53.99 -0.99
C SER A 460 10.25 54.92 -0.27
N ASP A 461 11.23 54.39 0.47
CA ASP A 461 12.17 55.19 1.28
C ASP A 461 13.60 54.63 1.36
N GLY A 462 13.95 53.64 0.53
CA GLY A 462 15.29 53.03 0.54
C GLY A 462 15.51 51.95 1.60
N THR A 463 14.48 51.56 2.36
CA THR A 463 14.53 50.36 3.22
C THR A 463 13.64 49.24 2.70
N ILE A 464 14.22 48.04 2.49
CA ILE A 464 13.47 46.83 2.14
C ILE A 464 12.79 46.32 3.41
N SER A 465 11.48 46.54 3.51
CA SER A 465 10.65 45.98 4.57
C SER A 465 9.88 44.76 4.05
N ILE A 466 10.30 43.56 4.44
CA ILE A 466 9.55 42.33 4.15
C ILE A 466 8.39 42.27 5.15
N THR A 467 7.18 42.56 4.70
CA THR A 467 5.96 42.31 5.47
C THR A 467 5.24 41.12 4.87
N ASN A 468 5.03 40.06 5.67
CA ASN A 468 4.18 38.95 5.28
C ASN A 468 2.75 39.46 5.18
N VAL A 469 2.27 39.67 3.95
CA VAL A 469 0.95 40.28 3.68
C VAL A 469 -0.21 39.33 3.92
N ASN A 470 0.04 38.04 4.21
CA ASN A 470 -1.02 37.06 4.35
C ASN A 470 -1.54 36.95 5.79
N SER A 471 -2.30 37.97 6.19
CA SER A 471 -3.28 37.81 7.29
C SER A 471 -4.37 36.78 6.93
N ASP A 472 -4.64 36.58 5.63
CA ASP A 472 -5.65 35.65 5.13
C ASP A 472 -5.22 34.17 5.20
N ILE A 473 -3.94 33.83 5.02
CA ILE A 473 -3.49 32.42 5.14
C ILE A 473 -3.63 31.91 6.57
N ASN A 474 -3.27 32.74 7.56
CA ASN A 474 -3.39 32.37 8.97
C ASN A 474 -4.86 32.27 9.41
N LEU A 475 -5.75 33.16 8.92
CA LEU A 475 -7.18 33.09 9.21
C LEU A 475 -7.86 31.90 8.53
N THR A 476 -7.49 31.60 7.28
CA THR A 476 -8.04 30.46 6.51
C THR A 476 -7.61 29.13 7.10
N LEU A 477 -6.34 29.00 7.53
CA LEU A 477 -5.87 27.79 8.22
C LEU A 477 -6.50 27.63 9.60
N ALA A 478 -6.63 28.71 10.38
CA ALA A 478 -7.30 28.66 11.68
C ALA A 478 -8.79 28.28 11.55
N ASN A 479 -9.51 28.85 10.59
CA ASN A 479 -10.90 28.50 10.31
C ASN A 479 -11.02 27.04 9.81
N ALA A 480 -10.15 26.60 8.91
CA ALA A 480 -10.13 25.21 8.43
C ALA A 480 -9.77 24.20 9.53
N LEU A 481 -8.94 24.60 10.50
CA LEU A 481 -8.66 23.80 11.69
C LEU A 481 -9.87 23.80 12.64
N GLN A 482 -10.55 24.92 12.83
CA GLN A 482 -11.75 25.02 13.65
C GLN A 482 -12.90 24.18 13.07
N ASP A 483 -13.10 24.21 11.75
CA ASP A 483 -14.07 23.39 11.04
C ASP A 483 -13.75 21.89 11.20
N LYS A 484 -12.47 21.51 11.07
CA LYS A 484 -12.02 20.14 11.32
C LYS A 484 -12.21 19.70 12.78
N ILE A 485 -11.99 20.60 13.75
CA ILE A 485 -12.23 20.32 15.16
C ILE A 485 -13.73 20.10 15.39
N SER A 486 -14.59 20.94 14.81
CA SER A 486 -16.05 20.77 14.87
C SER A 486 -16.49 19.44 14.25
N ASP A 487 -15.96 19.08 13.07
CA ASP A 487 -16.23 17.80 12.42
C ASP A 487 -15.79 16.61 13.29
N LEU A 488 -14.63 16.71 13.92
CA LEU A 488 -14.13 15.69 14.84
C LEU A 488 -14.97 15.59 16.11
N GLU A 489 -15.41 16.71 16.68
CA GLU A 489 -16.31 16.75 17.83
C GLU A 489 -17.66 16.08 17.50
N ASP A 490 -18.21 16.33 16.30
CA ASP A 490 -19.42 15.69 15.81
C ASP A 490 -19.23 14.18 15.60
N GLN A 491 -18.09 13.77 15.02
CA GLN A 491 -17.73 12.36 14.85
C GLN A 491 -17.60 11.65 16.20
N VAL A 492 -16.83 12.22 17.14
CA VAL A 492 -16.66 11.68 18.50
C VAL A 492 -18.00 11.62 19.23
N GLY A 493 -18.83 12.66 19.14
CA GLY A 493 -20.16 12.69 19.74
C GLY A 493 -21.09 11.62 19.15
N SER A 494 -21.01 11.38 17.84
CA SER A 494 -21.78 10.32 17.18
C SER A 494 -21.35 8.92 17.65
N MET A 495 -20.03 8.71 17.81
CA MET A 495 -19.46 7.45 18.26
C MET A 495 -19.77 7.19 19.74
N GLN A 496 -19.72 8.21 20.59
CA GLN A 496 -20.12 8.11 21.99
C GLN A 496 -21.61 7.76 22.14
N ARG A 497 -22.49 8.40 21.36
CA ARG A 497 -23.93 8.05 21.34
C ARG A 497 -24.14 6.60 20.92
N TYR A 498 -23.43 6.13 19.90
CA TYR A 498 -23.50 4.73 19.47
C TYR A 498 -23.04 3.77 20.56
N LEU A 499 -21.90 4.04 21.20
CA LEU A 499 -21.36 3.21 22.29
C LEU A 499 -22.34 3.13 23.47
N MET A 500 -22.91 4.26 23.90
CA MET A 500 -23.89 4.30 25.00
C MET A 500 -25.21 3.59 24.65
N ASP A 501 -25.69 3.68 23.41
CA ASP A 501 -26.90 2.97 22.97
C ASP A 501 -26.66 1.46 22.90
N LYS A 502 -25.52 1.07 22.33
CA LYS A 502 -25.09 -0.33 22.23
C LYS A 502 -24.95 -0.97 23.60
N SER A 503 -24.29 -0.31 24.55
CA SER A 503 -24.05 -0.85 25.89
C SER A 503 -25.35 -1.08 26.66
N LEU A 504 -26.33 -0.17 26.58
CA LEU A 504 -27.65 -0.36 27.22
C LEU A 504 -28.43 -1.48 26.56
N LYS A 505 -28.43 -1.56 25.22
CA LYS A 505 -29.11 -2.66 24.50
C LYS A 505 -28.47 -4.01 24.81
N TYR A 506 -27.15 -4.07 24.89
CA TYR A 506 -26.44 -5.29 25.22
C TYR A 506 -26.74 -5.72 26.66
N LYS A 507 -26.69 -4.78 27.60
CA LYS A 507 -27.09 -5.03 29.00
C LYS A 507 -28.53 -5.56 29.09
N LEU A 508 -29.45 -5.00 28.33
CA LEU A 508 -30.83 -5.48 28.30
C LEU A 508 -30.92 -6.95 27.87
N LYS A 509 -30.16 -7.33 26.84
CA LYS A 509 -30.10 -8.72 26.37
C LYS A 509 -29.45 -9.63 27.41
N ALA A 510 -28.21 -9.35 27.80
CA ALA A 510 -27.42 -10.18 28.71
C ALA A 510 -28.15 -10.42 30.04
N PHE A 511 -28.68 -9.39 30.67
CA PHE A 511 -29.39 -9.55 31.95
C PHE A 511 -30.81 -10.09 31.81
N SER A 512 -31.41 -10.08 30.62
CA SER A 512 -32.63 -10.87 30.37
C SER A 512 -32.32 -12.36 30.36
N GLU A 513 -31.20 -12.77 29.75
CA GLU A 513 -30.74 -14.15 29.77
C GLU A 513 -30.36 -14.61 31.18
N VAL A 514 -29.64 -13.77 31.95
CA VAL A 514 -29.31 -14.07 33.36
C VAL A 514 -30.58 -14.19 34.21
N LYS A 515 -31.56 -13.31 34.00
CA LYS A 515 -32.87 -13.40 34.67
C LYS A 515 -33.52 -14.76 34.41
N GLU A 516 -33.62 -15.17 33.15
CA GLU A 516 -34.30 -16.41 32.76
C GLU A 516 -33.53 -17.66 33.20
N ARG A 517 -32.21 -17.68 33.00
CA ARG A 517 -31.36 -18.84 33.27
C ARG A 517 -31.14 -19.08 34.77
N PHE A 518 -31.05 -18.03 35.56
CA PHE A 518 -30.68 -18.12 36.97
C PHE A 518 -31.78 -17.62 37.92
N ASP A 519 -32.98 -17.28 37.44
CA ASP A 519 -34.09 -16.79 38.25
C ASP A 519 -33.65 -15.65 39.21
N SER A 520 -32.94 -14.66 38.67
CA SER A 520 -32.38 -13.54 39.45
C SER A 520 -33.34 -12.35 39.48
N MET A 521 -33.81 -12.01 40.68
CA MET A 521 -34.61 -10.80 40.91
C MET A 521 -33.80 -9.52 40.68
N SER A 522 -32.50 -9.55 40.94
CA SER A 522 -31.61 -8.40 40.70
C SER A 522 -31.42 -8.17 39.19
N ALA A 523 -31.28 -9.24 38.40
CA ALA A 523 -31.23 -9.15 36.94
C ALA A 523 -32.54 -8.62 36.36
N GLU A 524 -33.69 -9.01 36.91
CA GLU A 524 -34.99 -8.44 36.54
C GLU A 524 -35.07 -6.93 36.79
N LYS A 525 -34.55 -6.45 37.92
CA LYS A 525 -34.48 -4.99 38.20
C LYS A 525 -33.61 -4.26 37.19
N ILE A 526 -32.48 -4.85 36.78
CA ILE A 526 -31.62 -4.28 35.73
C ILE A 526 -32.41 -4.14 34.43
N VAL A 527 -33.09 -5.20 33.99
CA VAL A 527 -33.89 -5.19 32.76
C VAL A 527 -34.93 -4.07 32.76
N VAL A 528 -35.62 -3.85 33.89
CA VAL A 528 -36.61 -2.77 34.01
C VAL A 528 -35.97 -1.39 33.91
N LEU A 529 -34.89 -1.14 34.66
CA LEU A 529 -34.20 0.16 34.67
C LEU A 529 -33.57 0.48 33.30
N VAL A 530 -33.05 -0.52 32.61
CA VAL A 530 -32.44 -0.35 31.29
C VAL A 530 -33.49 -0.06 30.23
N LYS A 531 -34.65 -0.73 30.26
CA LYS A 531 -35.78 -0.39 29.38
C LYS A 531 -36.20 1.05 29.55
N GLU A 532 -36.36 1.51 30.79
CA GLU A 532 -36.69 2.91 31.09
C GLU A 532 -35.61 3.88 30.57
N ALA A 533 -34.33 3.54 30.71
CA ALA A 533 -33.23 4.36 30.20
C ALA A 533 -33.20 4.44 28.66
N LEU A 534 -33.50 3.33 27.98
CA LEU A 534 -33.60 3.27 26.51
C LEU A 534 -34.81 4.06 26.00
N ASP A 535 -35.96 3.92 26.64
CA ASP A 535 -37.20 4.64 26.27
C ASP A 535 -37.02 6.16 26.43
N ASN A 536 -36.32 6.59 27.47
CA ASN A 536 -35.96 7.98 27.70
C ASN A 536 -34.75 8.48 26.87
N ARG A 537 -34.17 7.62 26.02
CA ARG A 537 -33.01 7.91 25.16
C ARG A 537 -31.83 8.51 25.91
N ILE A 538 -31.55 8.00 27.11
CA ILE A 538 -30.48 8.50 27.98
C ILE A 538 -29.11 8.43 27.30
N TYR A 539 -28.91 7.49 26.36
CA TYR A 539 -27.70 7.39 25.53
C TYR A 539 -27.41 8.62 24.65
N THR A 540 -28.32 9.59 24.55
CA THR A 540 -28.08 10.88 23.89
C THR A 540 -27.47 11.94 24.81
N LYS A 541 -27.38 11.65 26.12
CA LYS A 541 -26.99 12.58 27.17
C LYS A 541 -25.91 11.96 28.07
N PRO A 542 -24.63 12.25 27.83
CA PRO A 542 -23.51 11.56 28.49
C PRO A 542 -23.53 11.62 30.03
N ASP A 543 -23.90 12.76 30.60
CA ASP A 543 -23.96 12.93 32.06
C ASP A 543 -25.10 12.12 32.69
N GLU A 544 -26.29 12.15 32.09
CA GLU A 544 -27.44 11.35 32.56
C GLU A 544 -27.15 9.84 32.40
N TYR A 545 -26.43 9.45 31.35
CA TYR A 545 -25.99 8.06 31.14
C TYR A 545 -25.07 7.57 32.25
N LEU A 546 -24.06 8.35 32.64
CA LEU A 546 -23.18 7.98 33.75
C LEU A 546 -23.95 7.84 35.08
N GLU A 547 -24.94 8.69 35.34
CA GLU A 547 -25.79 8.58 36.52
C GLU A 547 -26.67 7.31 36.50
N VAL A 548 -27.16 6.91 35.33
CA VAL A 548 -27.87 5.64 35.17
C VAL A 548 -26.93 4.45 35.38
N LEU A 549 -25.71 4.48 34.82
CA LEU A 549 -24.72 3.42 35.04
C LEU A 549 -24.33 3.28 36.51
N LYS A 550 -24.15 4.38 37.26
CA LYS A 550 -23.90 4.35 38.71
C LYS A 550 -24.98 3.58 39.46
N LYS A 551 -26.24 3.83 39.12
CA LYS A 551 -27.38 3.11 39.72
C LYS A 551 -27.35 1.63 39.34
N LEU A 552 -27.13 1.33 38.07
CA LEU A 552 -27.11 -0.05 37.57
C LEU A 552 -25.96 -0.88 38.17
N ALA A 553 -24.75 -0.30 38.30
CA ALA A 553 -23.59 -0.97 38.89
C ALA A 553 -23.86 -1.48 40.31
N SER A 554 -24.65 -0.74 41.10
CA SER A 554 -25.07 -1.20 42.43
C SER A 554 -25.98 -2.43 42.39
N VAL A 555 -26.83 -2.53 41.36
CA VAL A 555 -27.73 -3.67 41.15
C VAL A 555 -26.97 -4.86 40.54
N GLU A 556 -26.00 -4.62 39.67
CA GLU A 556 -25.13 -5.66 39.09
C GLU A 556 -24.29 -6.36 40.16
N LYS A 557 -23.84 -5.61 41.16
CA LYS A 557 -23.25 -6.23 42.36
C LYS A 557 -24.25 -7.10 43.12
N ALA A 558 -25.52 -6.70 43.22
CA ALA A 558 -26.54 -7.52 43.88
C ALA A 558 -26.88 -8.81 43.09
N VAL A 559 -26.70 -8.82 41.76
CA VAL A 559 -26.84 -10.04 40.95
C VAL A 559 -25.88 -11.12 41.42
N SER A 560 -24.69 -10.77 41.89
CA SER A 560 -23.72 -11.77 42.38
C SER A 560 -24.28 -12.59 43.53
N GLU A 561 -25.07 -11.97 44.42
CA GLU A 561 -25.68 -12.66 45.56
C GLU A 561 -26.75 -13.67 45.11
N ASP A 562 -27.46 -13.39 44.02
CA ASP A 562 -28.50 -14.28 43.46
C ASP A 562 -27.88 -15.51 42.77
N ILE A 563 -26.69 -15.37 42.17
CA ILE A 563 -26.07 -16.40 41.32
C ILE A 563 -24.99 -17.23 42.01
N ILE A 564 -24.43 -16.80 43.15
CA ILE A 564 -23.23 -17.40 43.78
C ILE A 564 -23.28 -18.92 44.00
N LYS A 565 -24.46 -19.53 44.13
CA LYS A 565 -24.64 -20.99 44.28
C LYS A 565 -25.13 -21.70 43.02
N LYS A 566 -25.32 -20.98 41.92
CA LYS A 566 -25.89 -21.46 40.66
C LYS A 566 -24.87 -21.51 39.54
N VAL A 567 -23.71 -20.86 39.71
CA VAL A 567 -22.65 -20.75 38.71
C VAL A 567 -21.32 -21.29 39.21
N THR A 568 -20.42 -21.66 38.30
CA THR A 568 -19.07 -22.12 38.65
C THR A 568 -18.28 -21.01 39.35
N GLU A 569 -17.36 -21.39 40.25
CA GLU A 569 -16.52 -20.44 40.99
C GLU A 569 -15.70 -19.56 40.04
N GLU A 570 -15.14 -20.15 38.98
CA GLU A 570 -14.35 -19.44 37.99
C GLU A 570 -15.17 -18.37 37.23
N SER A 571 -16.36 -18.71 36.74
CA SER A 571 -17.20 -17.74 36.02
C SER A 571 -17.74 -16.65 36.97
N TYR A 572 -18.01 -17.00 38.23
CA TYR A 572 -18.39 -16.05 39.27
C TYR A 572 -17.31 -15.01 39.56
N GLU A 573 -16.05 -15.45 39.72
CA GLU A 573 -14.93 -14.55 39.99
C GLU A 573 -14.68 -13.56 38.85
N LYS A 574 -14.75 -14.03 37.60
CA LYS A 574 -14.62 -13.18 36.40
C LYS A 574 -15.72 -12.13 36.32
N TYR A 575 -16.97 -12.53 36.58
CA TYR A 575 -18.10 -11.59 36.67
C TYR A 575 -17.85 -10.54 37.76
N MET A 576 -17.48 -10.96 38.97
CA MET A 576 -17.23 -10.04 40.09
C MET A 576 -16.07 -9.06 39.82
N LEU A 577 -15.03 -9.51 39.13
CA LEU A 577 -13.92 -8.65 38.71
C LEU A 577 -14.40 -7.57 37.74
N SER A 578 -15.16 -7.94 36.71
CA SER A 578 -15.69 -6.97 35.73
C SER A 578 -16.61 -5.93 36.38
N VAL A 579 -17.46 -6.32 37.34
CA VAL A 579 -18.33 -5.39 38.08
C VAL A 579 -17.52 -4.39 38.90
N LYS A 580 -16.38 -4.82 39.45
CA LYS A 580 -15.46 -3.92 40.16
C LYS A 580 -14.79 -2.93 39.21
N GLU A 581 -14.31 -3.39 38.06
CA GLU A 581 -13.66 -2.56 37.04
C GLU A 581 -14.64 -1.53 36.46
N LEU A 582 -15.90 -1.91 36.24
CA LEU A 582 -16.97 -0.98 35.89
C LEU A 582 -17.15 0.12 36.93
N ALA A 583 -17.17 -0.25 38.22
CA ALA A 583 -17.28 0.75 39.28
C ALA A 583 -16.10 1.74 39.21
N GLU A 584 -14.88 1.27 39.01
CA GLU A 584 -13.69 2.12 38.85
C GLU A 584 -13.78 3.02 37.61
N ALA A 585 -14.19 2.47 36.45
CA ALA A 585 -14.36 3.21 35.21
C ALA A 585 -15.39 4.34 35.34
N ILE A 586 -16.50 4.10 36.04
CA ILE A 586 -17.53 5.11 36.32
C ILE A 586 -16.97 6.29 37.14
N HIS A 587 -16.05 6.05 38.08
CA HIS A 587 -15.45 7.12 38.90
C HIS A 587 -14.56 8.06 38.11
N THR A 588 -14.05 7.63 36.95
CA THR A 588 -13.23 8.49 36.07
C THR A 588 -14.04 9.62 35.43
N GLY A 589 -15.37 9.50 35.36
CA GLY A 589 -16.23 10.42 34.61
C GLY A 589 -16.11 10.30 33.09
N ASN A 590 -15.28 9.37 32.57
CA ASN A 590 -15.16 9.14 31.15
C ASN A 590 -16.25 8.17 30.66
N VAL A 591 -17.21 8.73 29.92
CA VAL A 591 -18.39 8.03 29.39
C VAL A 591 -18.01 6.83 28.51
N SER A 592 -17.01 7.00 27.64
CA SER A 592 -16.56 5.93 26.75
C SER A 592 -15.94 4.78 27.54
N MET A 593 -15.09 5.08 28.53
CA MET A 593 -14.50 4.04 29.39
C MET A 593 -15.57 3.31 30.20
N ALA A 594 -16.52 4.04 30.77
CA ALA A 594 -17.63 3.44 31.51
C ALA A 594 -18.52 2.57 30.62
N ALA A 595 -18.78 2.98 29.37
CA ALA A 595 -19.53 2.17 28.41
C ALA A 595 -18.78 0.90 27.98
N VAL A 596 -17.45 0.96 27.81
CA VAL A 596 -16.64 -0.23 27.47
C VAL A 596 -16.57 -1.20 28.64
N ALA A 597 -16.26 -0.73 29.85
CA ALA A 597 -16.26 -1.60 31.05
C ALA A 597 -17.65 -2.20 31.30
N GLN A 598 -18.71 -1.49 30.90
CA GLN A 598 -20.06 -2.03 30.96
C GLN A 598 -20.31 -3.16 29.96
N ASP A 599 -19.78 -3.07 28.74
CA ASP A 599 -19.86 -4.16 27.76
C ASP A 599 -19.17 -5.42 28.31
N GLU A 600 -18.02 -5.27 28.98
CA GLU A 600 -17.30 -6.39 29.61
C GLU A 600 -18.12 -7.07 30.71
N VAL A 601 -18.82 -6.31 31.56
CA VAL A 601 -19.75 -6.88 32.55
C VAL A 601 -20.86 -7.69 31.87
N CYS A 602 -21.39 -7.20 30.76
CA CYS A 602 -22.44 -7.91 30.02
C CYS A 602 -21.91 -9.20 29.39
N GLU A 603 -20.69 -9.19 28.85
CA GLU A 603 -20.02 -10.37 28.30
C GLU A 603 -19.77 -11.43 29.38
N MET A 604 -19.23 -11.02 30.53
CA MET A 604 -19.03 -11.95 31.66
C MET A 604 -20.36 -12.50 32.19
N ALA A 605 -21.42 -11.70 32.14
CA ALA A 605 -22.77 -12.14 32.51
C ALA A 605 -23.33 -13.20 31.54
N GLU A 606 -23.11 -13.06 30.23
CA GLU A 606 -23.49 -14.09 29.24
C GLU A 606 -22.68 -15.38 29.41
N TRP A 607 -21.40 -15.27 29.78
CA TRP A 607 -20.49 -16.40 29.98
C TRP A 607 -20.58 -17.05 31.36
N LEU A 608 -21.56 -16.67 32.18
CA LEU A 608 -21.82 -17.38 33.43
C LEU A 608 -22.09 -18.85 33.14
N GLU A 609 -21.33 -19.73 33.78
CA GLU A 609 -21.46 -21.18 33.58
C GLU A 609 -22.29 -21.76 34.70
N SER A 610 -23.43 -22.36 34.36
CA SER A 610 -24.33 -23.00 35.32
C SER A 610 -23.70 -24.26 35.92
N ILE A 611 -23.86 -24.43 37.23
CA ILE A 611 -23.57 -25.72 37.88
C ILE A 611 -24.68 -26.70 37.44
N GLU A 612 -24.33 -27.66 36.60
CA GLU A 612 -25.25 -28.75 36.27
C GLU A 612 -25.45 -29.64 37.50
N MET A 613 -26.71 -29.74 37.93
CA MET A 613 -27.12 -30.59 39.05
C MET A 613 -27.62 -31.92 38.51
N LEU A 614 -27.19 -33.01 39.14
CA LEU A 614 -27.56 -34.37 38.78
C LEU A 614 -28.06 -35.12 40.02
N VAL A 615 -29.08 -35.96 39.80
CA VAL A 615 -29.66 -36.79 40.86
C VAL A 615 -28.80 -38.01 41.07
N VAL A 616 -28.28 -38.18 42.28
CA VAL A 616 -27.42 -39.30 42.64
C VAL A 616 -28.16 -40.64 42.42
N PRO A 617 -27.61 -41.57 41.61
CA PRO A 617 -28.22 -42.86 41.38
C PRO A 617 -28.15 -43.74 42.64
N ASP A 618 -29.15 -44.58 42.85
CA ASP A 618 -29.12 -45.61 43.89
C ASP A 618 -28.44 -46.88 43.35
N VAL A 619 -27.26 -47.18 43.88
CA VAL A 619 -26.43 -48.34 43.52
C VAL A 619 -26.32 -49.34 44.67
N VAL A 620 -27.07 -49.16 45.76
CA VAL A 620 -27.12 -50.12 46.86
C VAL A 620 -27.65 -51.46 46.36
N LYS A 621 -27.04 -52.57 46.82
CA LYS A 621 -27.24 -53.96 46.37
C LYS A 621 -26.71 -54.30 44.96
N MET A 622 -26.06 -53.37 44.26
CA MET A 622 -25.34 -53.70 43.03
C MET A 622 -23.94 -54.25 43.33
N HIS A 623 -23.39 -55.06 42.44
CA HIS A 623 -21.97 -55.44 42.49
C HIS A 623 -21.10 -54.22 42.17
N ILE A 624 -19.94 -54.08 42.82
CA ILE A 624 -19.06 -52.91 42.70
C ILE A 624 -18.71 -52.53 41.25
N ASP A 625 -18.48 -53.51 40.37
CA ASP A 625 -18.19 -53.24 38.95
C ASP A 625 -19.39 -52.67 38.19
N GLN A 626 -20.61 -53.07 38.54
CA GLN A 626 -21.84 -52.52 37.97
C GLN A 626 -22.12 -51.13 38.55
N ALA A 627 -21.98 -50.99 39.87
CA ALA A 627 -22.13 -49.71 40.56
C ALA A 627 -21.21 -48.65 39.94
N ARG A 628 -19.91 -48.96 39.75
CA ARG A 628 -18.93 -48.06 39.13
C ARG A 628 -19.36 -47.58 37.73
N LYS A 629 -19.88 -48.48 36.89
CA LYS A 629 -20.38 -48.11 35.56
C LYS A 629 -21.58 -47.17 35.64
N VAL A 630 -22.49 -47.38 36.59
CA VAL A 630 -23.65 -46.51 36.80
C VAL A 630 -23.22 -45.14 37.33
N VAL A 631 -22.28 -45.08 38.29
CA VAL A 631 -21.74 -43.81 38.81
C VAL A 631 -21.14 -42.97 37.69
N ILE A 632 -20.20 -43.54 36.94
CA ILE A 632 -19.48 -42.86 35.86
C ILE A 632 -20.45 -42.51 34.72
N GLY A 633 -21.33 -43.43 34.34
CA GLY A 633 -22.32 -43.21 33.29
C GLY A 633 -23.36 -42.14 33.63
N SER A 634 -23.54 -41.84 34.92
CA SER A 634 -24.39 -40.74 35.39
C SER A 634 -23.63 -39.41 35.52
N GLY A 635 -22.35 -39.34 35.13
CA GLY A 635 -21.56 -38.11 35.22
C GLY A 635 -21.00 -37.80 36.62
N LEU A 636 -20.98 -38.78 37.54
CA LEU A 636 -20.38 -38.66 38.87
C LEU A 636 -19.03 -39.38 38.93
N ALA A 637 -18.15 -38.94 39.84
CA ALA A 637 -16.88 -39.62 40.09
C ALA A 637 -17.06 -40.71 41.15
N VAL A 638 -16.36 -41.83 41.02
CA VAL A 638 -16.32 -42.82 42.11
C VAL A 638 -15.35 -42.33 43.18
N GLY A 639 -15.88 -42.11 44.38
CA GLY A 639 -15.13 -41.70 45.56
C GLY A 639 -14.43 -42.87 46.26
N GLN A 640 -14.32 -42.77 47.59
CA GLN A 640 -13.72 -43.81 48.40
C GLN A 640 -14.58 -45.08 48.43
N VAL A 641 -13.93 -46.23 48.25
CA VAL A 641 -14.58 -47.54 48.43
C VAL A 641 -14.07 -48.17 49.71
N THR A 642 -14.97 -48.39 50.66
CA THR A 642 -14.67 -48.97 51.98
C THR A 642 -15.26 -50.37 52.10
N GLU A 643 -14.61 -51.26 52.85
CA GLU A 643 -15.10 -52.61 53.08
C GLU A 643 -15.77 -52.74 54.44
N LYS A 644 -16.91 -53.42 54.51
CA LYS A 644 -17.61 -53.75 55.75
C LYS A 644 -18.03 -55.23 55.76
N PHE A 645 -18.08 -55.84 56.94
CA PHE A 645 -18.67 -57.18 57.07
C PHE A 645 -20.18 -57.12 56.85
N GLY A 646 -20.73 -58.10 56.13
CA GLY A 646 -22.15 -58.17 55.84
C GLY A 646 -22.57 -59.55 55.33
N ASP A 647 -23.89 -59.76 55.27
CA ASP A 647 -24.50 -61.05 54.89
C ASP A 647 -24.74 -61.21 53.37
N LEU A 648 -24.38 -60.19 52.56
CA LEU A 648 -24.49 -60.25 51.10
C LEU A 648 -23.21 -60.81 50.47
N GLU A 649 -23.25 -61.11 49.17
CA GLU A 649 -22.08 -61.60 48.45
C GLU A 649 -20.93 -60.57 48.50
N PRO A 650 -19.67 -61.03 48.68
CA PRO A 650 -18.49 -60.17 48.60
C PRO A 650 -18.51 -59.28 47.35
N GLY A 651 -18.17 -58.00 47.50
CA GLY A 651 -18.20 -57.02 46.41
C GLY A 651 -19.57 -56.35 46.18
N THR A 652 -20.61 -56.71 46.94
CA THR A 652 -21.93 -56.03 46.88
C THR A 652 -21.91 -54.72 47.65
N VAL A 653 -22.41 -53.63 47.06
CA VAL A 653 -22.57 -52.32 47.72
C VAL A 653 -23.66 -52.39 48.80
N VAL A 654 -23.29 -52.07 50.04
CA VAL A 654 -24.19 -52.03 51.21
C VAL A 654 -24.55 -50.62 51.66
N ASP A 655 -23.72 -49.64 51.30
CA ASP A 655 -23.98 -48.24 51.60
C ASP A 655 -23.37 -47.34 50.51
N GLN A 656 -23.93 -46.16 50.36
CA GLN A 656 -23.42 -45.12 49.48
C GLN A 656 -23.57 -43.75 50.13
N TYR A 657 -22.68 -42.82 49.75
CA TYR A 657 -22.78 -41.42 50.11
C TYR A 657 -22.26 -40.54 48.96
N PRO A 658 -23.00 -39.51 48.50
CA PRO A 658 -24.33 -39.09 48.96
C PRO A 658 -25.44 -40.13 48.70
N LYS A 659 -26.59 -39.98 49.37
CA LYS A 659 -27.69 -40.96 49.28
C LYS A 659 -28.37 -40.88 47.91
N GLY A 660 -28.87 -42.00 47.40
CA GLY A 660 -29.66 -42.02 46.16
C GLY A 660 -30.83 -41.02 46.24
N GLY A 661 -31.05 -40.29 45.14
CA GLY A 661 -32.04 -39.21 45.07
C GLY A 661 -31.56 -37.84 45.56
N THR A 662 -30.33 -37.73 46.08
CA THR A 662 -29.75 -36.42 46.44
C THR A 662 -29.33 -35.67 45.17
N GLU A 663 -29.55 -34.36 45.10
CA GLU A 663 -29.03 -33.53 44.01
C GLU A 663 -27.60 -33.07 44.34
N VAL A 664 -26.68 -33.29 43.41
CA VAL A 664 -25.26 -32.89 43.53
C VAL A 664 -24.78 -32.32 42.20
N SER A 665 -23.69 -31.55 42.21
CA SER A 665 -23.09 -31.07 40.95
C SER A 665 -22.47 -32.22 40.16
N VAL A 666 -22.52 -32.14 38.83
CA VAL A 666 -21.80 -33.06 37.93
C VAL A 666 -20.32 -33.15 38.35
N GLY A 667 -19.76 -34.35 38.30
CA GLY A 667 -18.39 -34.63 38.74
C GLY A 667 -18.21 -34.85 40.26
N SER A 668 -19.25 -34.64 41.07
CA SER A 668 -19.19 -34.94 42.51
C SER A 668 -18.80 -36.40 42.78
N SER A 669 -18.00 -36.62 43.82
CA SER A 669 -17.58 -37.96 44.22
C SER A 669 -18.67 -38.69 45.01
N MET A 670 -18.94 -39.94 44.65
CA MET A 670 -19.79 -40.85 45.41
C MET A 670 -18.98 -41.97 46.06
N ASP A 671 -18.93 -41.97 47.38
CA ASP A 671 -18.31 -43.00 48.21
C ASP A 671 -19.22 -44.23 48.32
N LEU A 672 -18.60 -45.41 48.32
CA LEU A 672 -19.29 -46.70 48.38
C LEU A 672 -18.76 -47.53 49.54
N ALA A 673 -19.64 -48.23 50.25
CA ALA A 673 -19.26 -49.30 51.17
C ALA A 673 -19.68 -50.65 50.58
N VAL A 674 -18.75 -51.61 50.49
CA VAL A 674 -18.98 -52.94 49.91
C VAL A 674 -18.76 -54.06 50.93
N VAL A 675 -19.39 -55.22 50.70
CA VAL A 675 -19.18 -56.38 51.55
C VAL A 675 -17.78 -56.95 51.36
N LYS A 676 -17.07 -57.11 52.48
CA LYS A 676 -15.75 -57.73 52.56
C LYS A 676 -15.84 -59.22 52.25
N GLU A 677 -14.87 -59.74 51.51
CA GLU A 677 -14.75 -61.17 51.26
C GLU A 677 -14.55 -61.95 52.57
N SER A 678 -15.54 -62.75 52.95
CA SER A 678 -15.37 -63.77 53.98
C SER A 678 -14.72 -64.98 53.34
N VAL A 679 -13.52 -65.34 53.79
CA VAL A 679 -12.76 -66.52 53.33
C VAL A 679 -13.64 -67.78 53.47
N SER A 680 -14.30 -68.18 52.39
CA SER A 680 -15.22 -69.32 52.41
C SER A 680 -14.47 -70.63 52.05
N VAL A 681 -14.05 -71.31 53.11
CA VAL A 681 -14.11 -72.77 53.32
C VAL A 681 -13.61 -73.75 52.22
N TRP A 682 -12.46 -73.50 51.59
CA TRP A 682 -11.79 -74.53 50.78
C TRP A 682 -11.33 -75.76 51.60
N TRP A 683 -11.21 -75.62 52.93
CA TRP A 683 -10.76 -76.69 53.83
C TRP A 683 -11.85 -77.72 54.17
N LYS A 684 -13.15 -77.40 54.05
CA LYS A 684 -14.21 -78.39 54.35
C LYS A 684 -14.26 -79.50 53.31
N ASP A 685 -14.08 -79.18 52.03
CA ASP A 685 -14.13 -80.18 50.96
C ASP A 685 -12.86 -81.03 50.91
N SER A 686 -11.70 -80.46 51.25
CA SER A 686 -10.44 -81.21 51.40
C SER A 686 -10.46 -82.19 52.58
N LEU A 687 -11.00 -81.78 53.74
CA LEU A 687 -11.17 -82.71 54.89
C LEU A 687 -12.19 -83.80 54.59
N ARG A 688 -13.29 -83.47 53.89
CA ARG A 688 -14.33 -84.45 53.54
C ARG A 688 -13.79 -85.51 52.58
N SER A 689 -12.99 -85.14 51.59
CA SER A 689 -12.31 -86.10 50.70
C SER A 689 -11.27 -86.95 51.43
N TYR A 690 -10.48 -86.36 52.33
CA TYR A 690 -9.45 -87.10 53.09
C TYR A 690 -10.04 -88.13 54.07
N PHE A 691 -11.14 -87.79 54.76
CA PHE A 691 -11.85 -88.73 55.64
C PHE A 691 -12.64 -89.79 54.86
N TYR A 692 -13.16 -89.47 53.67
CA TYR A 692 -13.91 -90.43 52.84
C TYR A 692 -13.00 -91.50 52.22
N TYR A 693 -11.77 -91.13 51.83
CA TYR A 693 -10.81 -92.06 51.23
C TYR A 693 -10.16 -93.01 52.25
N ASN A 694 -9.89 -92.53 53.48
CA ASN A 694 -9.12 -93.31 54.46
C ASN A 694 -9.96 -94.19 55.41
N PHE A 695 -11.29 -94.03 55.48
CA PHE A 695 -12.11 -94.73 56.50
C PHE A 695 -13.12 -95.76 55.97
N ARG A 696 -13.30 -95.95 54.65
CA ARG A 696 -14.36 -96.85 54.14
C ARG A 696 -13.92 -98.05 53.30
N ILE A 697 -12.65 -98.18 52.89
CA ILE A 697 -12.22 -99.31 52.05
C ILE A 697 -10.82 -99.81 52.44
N GLY A 698 -10.75 -100.97 53.08
CA GLY A 698 -9.65 -101.94 52.92
C GLY A 698 -8.43 -101.86 53.85
N THR A 699 -8.49 -102.64 54.95
CA THR A 699 -7.41 -103.24 55.77
C THR A 699 -6.29 -102.36 56.35
N PRO A 700 -6.11 -102.31 57.70
CA PRO A 700 -5.05 -101.53 58.34
C PRO A 700 -3.68 -102.20 58.17
N ASP A 701 -2.68 -101.42 57.77
CA ASP A 701 -1.26 -101.81 57.79
C ASP A 701 -0.76 -101.82 59.26
N PRO A 702 -0.23 -102.94 59.78
CA PRO A 702 0.28 -103.02 61.16
C PRO A 702 1.50 -102.14 61.44
N ASN A 703 2.16 -101.57 60.41
CA ASN A 703 3.35 -100.74 60.54
C ASN A 703 3.08 -99.22 60.42
N PHE A 704 1.82 -98.79 60.38
CA PHE A 704 1.47 -97.38 60.20
C PHE A 704 1.15 -96.70 61.54
N ASP A 705 2.01 -95.79 62.02
CA ASP A 705 1.78 -95.01 63.24
C ASP A 705 0.88 -93.79 62.97
N TYR A 706 -0.42 -93.98 63.15
CA TYR A 706 -1.44 -92.94 63.00
C TYR A 706 -1.31 -91.75 63.97
N ARG A 707 -0.44 -91.81 65.00
CA ARG A 707 -0.22 -90.67 65.92
C ARG A 707 0.81 -89.66 65.42
N ALA A 708 1.75 -90.06 64.56
CA ALA A 708 2.81 -89.19 64.06
C ALA A 708 2.30 -88.14 63.04
N ASP A 709 1.33 -88.51 62.19
CA ASP A 709 0.82 -87.62 61.13
C ASP A 709 -0.21 -86.59 61.61
N LEU A 710 -0.92 -86.86 62.73
CA LEU A 710 -1.81 -85.88 63.35
C LEU A 710 -1.04 -84.73 64.02
N SER A 711 0.23 -84.94 64.40
CA SER A 711 1.11 -83.88 64.91
C SER A 711 1.53 -82.93 63.79
N TRP A 712 1.93 -83.46 62.63
CA TRP A 712 2.32 -82.65 61.47
C TRP A 712 1.16 -81.80 60.93
N TRP A 713 -0.06 -82.35 60.95
CA TRP A 713 -1.28 -81.61 60.61
C TRP A 713 -1.67 -80.55 61.64
N LYS A 714 -1.50 -80.84 62.94
CA LYS A 714 -1.77 -79.88 64.01
C LYS A 714 -0.80 -78.70 63.94
N ASP A 715 0.48 -78.95 63.71
CA ASP A 715 1.50 -77.91 63.61
C ASP A 715 1.40 -77.09 62.32
N SER A 716 0.95 -77.71 61.20
CA SER A 716 0.69 -76.99 59.94
C SER A 716 -0.57 -76.13 59.99
N LEU A 717 -1.65 -76.61 60.62
CA LEU A 717 -2.87 -75.81 60.83
C LEU A 717 -2.62 -74.64 61.79
N VAL A 718 -1.90 -74.87 62.90
CA VAL A 718 -1.56 -73.81 63.86
C VAL A 718 -0.66 -72.76 63.21
N ASN A 719 0.34 -73.15 62.39
CA ASN A 719 1.17 -72.18 61.66
C ASN A 719 0.40 -71.40 60.58
N TYR A 720 -0.59 -72.01 59.93
CA TYR A 720 -1.42 -71.31 58.93
C TYR A 720 -2.36 -70.28 59.60
N PHE A 721 -3.00 -70.64 60.71
CA PHE A 721 -3.83 -69.72 61.51
C PHE A 721 -3.02 -68.60 62.19
N TYR A 722 -1.77 -68.85 62.60
CA TYR A 722 -0.89 -67.82 63.19
C TYR A 722 -0.36 -66.82 62.16
N LYS A 723 -0.25 -67.20 60.88
CA LYS A 723 0.25 -66.33 59.82
C LYS A 723 -0.81 -65.33 59.34
N ASP A 724 -2.08 -65.74 59.34
CA ASP A 724 -3.23 -64.91 58.95
C ASP A 724 -3.62 -63.87 60.03
N MET A 725 -3.41 -64.18 61.30
CA MET A 725 -3.66 -63.23 62.41
C MET A 725 -2.60 -62.10 62.51
N ARG A 726 -1.55 -62.11 61.70
CA ARG A 726 -0.53 -61.03 61.63
C ARG A 726 -0.73 -60.06 60.46
N ILE A 727 -1.77 -60.25 59.62
CA ILE A 727 -2.06 -59.39 58.46
C ILE A 727 -3.45 -58.72 58.58
N ASN A 728 -3.98 -58.53 59.80
CA ASN A 728 -5.11 -57.63 60.04
C ASN A 728 -4.79 -56.66 61.16
#